data_AF-A0A1I3HX06-F1
#
_entry.id   AF-A0A1I3HX06-F1
#
_cell.length_a   1.000
_cell.length_b   1.000
_cell.length_c   1.000
_cell.angle_alpha   90.00
_cell.angle_beta   90.00
_cell.angle_gamma   90.00
#
_symmetry.space_group_name_H-M   'P 1'
#
loop_
_entity.id
_entity.type
_entity.pdbx_description
1 polymer ?
#
loop_
_entity_poly.entity_id
_entity_poly.type
_entity_poly.pdbx_seq_one_letter_code
_entity_poly.pdbx_strand_id
1 'polypeptide(L)'
;MKKFQKIIGAGLLAFGMVFAGCSNAVTDIQNSRTLSSRAAYSSIAPWAAGTYYNIGDKVSYKGLVYQCRLAHTALDGWQPDGVPALWLEIGVAEDEPVLPPDNPPAEDENPGNDNEDETVITVPGLPKHILTGYWQNFNNGAKVLRISEVPETYNLIVVSFADATRNPGEVTFNLDTSLGFSEAQFIQDIKTVQARGQHVIISVGGETGNVTIASDADANRFATSVTNLMRKYGFEGVDIDLEHGIQARYIEKALRAIPKGSIITFAPQTLDMQGTGQEYFKLALAIKDILTVNNTQYYNSGTMCGYDGKVYAQGGEDFLTALATIQLENGLRADQVGLGLPASTRGAGSGYVDPQIVVNALDTLAYGTKHGSYVPPHKYPNIRGAMTWSINWDASNGWNFSKVVGAKLKAMNEADGGYDNGNGTIVIPGDDDSGDDDTGDTPGDDSGNEPPHEEEPSTDNPGNQNPGSETPSTEVPASPKATGLPGTPFIEQSTWNGEASFGIKMNMWWGNNGTLAQLYENGNLIASQTFTDNSPNAQSYVFNILNKANGTYAYQVKLSNSFGTAASNTVNYTVTKGSASTTPVVTPQPQPEPEPEPQPGQDEEPPVINPGTGSGDPVINKSLPKRIMSGYWHTWDGGCPYIRLADVDSSWDVINVSFAEPVTPGSGNGRMKFGVAGDVNQFKADIKTLQAKGKKIVLSIGGYEGYFYLENSSAVNTFVNDIKGFINEYGFDGIDIDLEQSSVAMNSGADPDFANPKTPRIVNMINAIRQICDSYGDDFILSWAPETFYMQLGHTYYGGINGYVDSRAGGYIPMIHALRDRTTYVQVQLYNSAAVQGNDGKWYSMGDEPSLVEMCEMLIDGFYLNGGNQYFFPGLRADQVVIAVPCSQGAAGSGQVSNTQLQGAFRTLEAKYPGMRGFMTWSINWDALQNNNSFGRQNRAFLNNY
;
A
#
# COMPACT_ATOMS: atom_id res chain seq x y z
N MET A 1 -27.87 -73.84 24.35
CA MET A 1 -29.08 -74.26 25.10
C MET A 1 -30.16 -73.21 24.89
N LYS A 2 -31.35 -73.63 24.41
CA LYS A 2 -32.72 -73.09 24.63
C LYS A 2 -32.91 -71.55 24.61
N LYS A 3 -33.91 -70.93 23.97
CA LYS A 3 -35.13 -71.33 23.24
C LYS A 3 -35.86 -70.00 22.92
N PHE A 4 -36.45 -69.88 21.72
CA PHE A 4 -37.84 -69.42 21.43
C PHE A 4 -38.33 -68.04 21.99
N GLN A 5 -39.12 -67.21 21.30
CA GLN A 5 -40.29 -67.51 20.46
C GLN A 5 -40.88 -66.19 19.85
N LYS A 6 -41.26 -66.22 18.54
CA LYS A 6 -42.54 -65.72 17.91
C LYS A 6 -43.00 -64.25 18.10
N ILE A 7 -43.78 -63.55 17.25
CA ILE A 7 -44.81 -63.86 16.23
C ILE A 7 -45.08 -62.54 15.44
N ILE A 8 -45.08 -62.51 14.10
CA ILE A 8 -46.21 -62.37 13.14
C ILE A 8 -47.05 -61.07 13.18
N GLY A 9 -47.20 -60.44 11.99
CA GLY A 9 -48.37 -59.68 11.53
C GLY A 9 -48.00 -58.51 10.60
N ALA A 10 -47.85 -58.66 9.27
CA ALA A 10 -48.85 -58.84 8.19
C ALA A 10 -49.68 -57.57 7.85
N GLY A 11 -49.51 -57.07 6.61
CA GLY A 11 -50.42 -56.14 5.89
C GLY A 11 -49.68 -55.08 5.06
N LEU A 12 -49.37 -55.34 3.77
CA LEU A 12 -50.00 -54.74 2.56
C LEU A 12 -50.03 -53.19 2.55
N LEU A 13 -49.54 -52.43 1.55
CA LEU A 13 -49.74 -52.52 0.09
C LEU A 13 -48.83 -51.52 -0.66
N ALA A 14 -48.31 -51.92 -1.84
CA ALA A 14 -47.89 -51.13 -3.02
C ALA A 14 -46.69 -50.14 -2.89
N PHE A 15 -45.77 -49.96 -3.85
CA PHE A 15 -45.50 -50.49 -5.19
C PHE A 15 -44.03 -50.09 -5.51
N GLY A 16 -43.26 -50.91 -6.24
CA GLY A 16 -41.96 -50.47 -6.79
C GLY A 16 -40.93 -51.59 -6.97
N MET A 17 -40.79 -52.05 -8.20
CA MET A 17 -39.92 -53.14 -8.74
C MET A 17 -38.47 -53.14 -8.20
N VAL A 18 -37.86 -54.24 -7.72
CA VAL A 18 -37.52 -55.57 -8.32
C VAL A 18 -36.34 -55.48 -9.30
N PHE A 19 -35.24 -56.24 -9.26
CA PHE A 19 -34.74 -57.43 -8.51
C PHE A 19 -33.20 -57.52 -8.79
N ALA A 20 -32.32 -57.91 -7.85
CA ALA A 20 -31.82 -59.27 -7.49
C ALA A 20 -30.72 -59.87 -8.41
N GLY A 21 -29.72 -60.65 -7.94
CA GLY A 21 -29.44 -61.20 -6.59
C GLY A 21 -28.23 -62.17 -6.48
N CYS A 22 -28.05 -62.74 -5.27
CA CYS A 22 -27.42 -64.04 -4.79
C CYS A 22 -25.88 -64.29 -4.84
N SER A 23 -25.13 -65.02 -3.94
CA SER A 23 -25.20 -65.61 -2.55
C SER A 23 -23.86 -66.34 -2.14
N ASN A 24 -23.42 -66.37 -0.84
CA ASN A 24 -22.67 -67.48 -0.11
C ASN A 24 -22.27 -67.10 1.35
N ALA A 25 -22.22 -68.05 2.34
CA ALA A 25 -21.81 -67.83 3.75
C ALA A 25 -21.30 -69.09 4.54
N VAL A 26 -20.54 -68.83 5.64
CA VAL A 26 -20.29 -69.59 6.91
C VAL A 26 -18.83 -70.02 7.22
N THR A 27 -18.05 -69.08 7.80
CA THR A 27 -17.48 -69.12 9.17
C THR A 27 -17.47 -67.65 9.63
N ASP A 28 -18.40 -67.32 10.53
CA ASP A 28 -18.80 -65.96 10.89
C ASP A 28 -18.39 -65.73 12.35
N ILE A 29 -17.91 -64.53 12.71
CA ILE A 29 -17.33 -64.11 14.02
C ILE A 29 -15.79 -64.20 14.10
N GLN A 30 -15.14 -63.34 13.30
CA GLN A 30 -14.10 -62.36 13.71
C GLN A 30 -13.51 -61.61 12.50
N ASN A 31 -13.92 -61.95 11.28
CA ASN A 31 -13.40 -61.37 10.03
C ASN A 31 -14.47 -60.73 9.12
N SER A 32 -15.64 -60.32 9.62
CA SER A 32 -16.68 -59.73 8.75
C SER A 32 -16.49 -58.23 8.43
N ARG A 33 -15.45 -57.55 8.96
CA ARG A 33 -15.13 -56.16 8.61
C ARG A 33 -14.04 -55.99 7.55
N THR A 34 -13.40 -57.07 7.11
CA THR A 34 -12.35 -57.04 6.06
C THR A 34 -12.84 -57.45 4.67
N LEU A 35 -14.16 -57.54 4.46
CA LEU A 35 -14.78 -57.94 3.19
C LEU A 35 -15.64 -56.87 2.49
N SER A 36 -15.56 -55.60 2.91
CA SER A 36 -16.05 -54.46 2.08
C SER A 36 -14.93 -53.54 1.56
N SER A 37 -13.68 -53.75 1.97
CA SER A 37 -12.56 -52.91 1.51
C SER A 37 -11.94 -53.37 0.17
N ARG A 38 -12.58 -54.31 -0.54
CA ARG A 38 -12.14 -54.76 -1.88
C ARG A 38 -13.06 -54.31 -3.02
N ALA A 39 -13.81 -53.22 -2.82
CA ALA A 39 -14.49 -52.49 -3.88
C ALA A 39 -14.74 -51.04 -3.43
N ALA A 40 -13.71 -50.18 -3.39
CA ALA A 40 -13.93 -48.73 -3.23
C ALA A 40 -12.91 -47.84 -3.97
N TYR A 41 -11.81 -48.39 -4.51
CA TYR A 41 -10.93 -47.66 -5.43
C TYR A 41 -10.76 -48.33 -6.80
N SER A 42 -11.42 -49.47 -7.04
CA SER A 42 -11.60 -50.02 -8.39
C SER A 42 -12.77 -49.38 -9.16
N SER A 43 -13.21 -48.19 -8.75
CA SER A 43 -14.39 -47.53 -9.33
C SER A 43 -14.32 -46.00 -9.36
N ILE A 44 -13.16 -45.37 -9.18
CA ILE A 44 -13.03 -43.95 -9.51
C ILE A 44 -13.15 -43.84 -11.03
N ALA A 45 -14.27 -43.28 -11.49
CA ALA A 45 -14.53 -43.15 -12.90
C ALA A 45 -13.48 -42.20 -13.51
N PRO A 46 -12.91 -42.54 -14.69
CA PRO A 46 -12.04 -41.60 -15.37
C PRO A 46 -12.82 -40.32 -15.69
N TRP A 47 -12.13 -39.19 -15.58
CA TRP A 47 -12.71 -37.92 -15.96
C TRP A 47 -13.19 -38.00 -17.42
N ALA A 48 -14.42 -37.56 -17.66
CA ALA A 48 -15.02 -37.55 -18.98
C ALA A 48 -15.78 -36.25 -19.22
N ALA A 49 -15.47 -35.59 -20.34
CA ALA A 49 -16.22 -34.44 -20.83
C ALA A 49 -17.71 -34.81 -21.01
N GLY A 50 -18.59 -33.85 -20.69
CA GLY A 50 -20.05 -33.99 -20.64
C GLY A 50 -20.59 -34.53 -19.32
N THR A 51 -19.75 -34.94 -18.36
CA THR A 51 -20.19 -35.55 -17.09
C THR A 51 -20.37 -34.49 -16.00
N TYR A 52 -21.48 -34.54 -15.27
CA TYR A 52 -21.69 -33.70 -14.08
C TYR A 52 -21.01 -34.29 -12.86
N TYR A 53 -20.16 -33.49 -12.21
CA TYR A 53 -19.41 -33.80 -11.01
C TYR A 53 -19.81 -32.84 -9.90
N ASN A 54 -20.11 -33.37 -8.72
CA ASN A 54 -20.35 -32.60 -7.50
C ASN A 54 -19.04 -32.23 -6.80
N ILE A 55 -19.07 -31.22 -5.93
CA ILE A 55 -17.93 -30.90 -5.06
C ILE A 55 -17.59 -32.14 -4.24
N GLY A 56 -16.33 -32.54 -4.29
CA GLY A 56 -15.80 -33.72 -3.62
C GLY A 56 -15.76 -34.98 -4.49
N ASP A 57 -16.41 -35.00 -5.66
CA ASP A 57 -16.33 -36.15 -6.58
C ASP A 57 -14.88 -36.36 -7.02
N LYS A 58 -14.43 -37.61 -6.96
CA LYS A 58 -13.07 -37.98 -7.36
C LYS A 58 -13.11 -38.60 -8.76
N VAL A 59 -12.15 -38.23 -9.59
CA VAL A 59 -11.98 -38.74 -10.95
C VAL A 59 -10.52 -39.09 -11.18
N SER A 60 -10.26 -40.08 -12.04
CA SER A 60 -8.90 -40.38 -12.48
C SER A 60 -8.62 -39.74 -13.83
N TYR A 61 -7.48 -39.07 -13.99
CA TYR A 61 -7.05 -38.52 -15.26
C TYR A 61 -5.53 -38.60 -15.38
N LYS A 62 -5.02 -39.19 -16.48
CA LYS A 62 -3.58 -39.43 -16.74
C LYS A 62 -2.80 -40.15 -15.62
N GLY A 63 -3.43 -41.11 -14.93
CA GLY A 63 -2.78 -41.85 -13.84
C GLY A 63 -2.68 -41.08 -12.53
N LEU A 64 -3.36 -39.93 -12.43
CA LEU A 64 -3.50 -39.13 -11.22
C LEU A 64 -4.98 -39.06 -10.81
N VAL A 65 -5.25 -38.90 -9.52
CA VAL A 65 -6.58 -38.73 -8.94
C VAL A 65 -6.77 -37.26 -8.60
N TYR A 66 -7.91 -36.74 -9.04
CA TYR A 66 -8.30 -35.37 -8.80
C TYR A 66 -9.65 -35.32 -8.10
N GLN A 67 -9.81 -34.39 -7.16
CA GLN A 67 -11.05 -34.12 -6.45
C GLN A 67 -11.69 -32.84 -6.98
N CYS A 68 -12.97 -32.91 -7.34
CA CYS A 68 -13.75 -31.78 -7.82
C CYS A 68 -13.90 -30.74 -6.70
N ARG A 69 -13.51 -29.49 -6.94
CA ARG A 69 -13.56 -28.37 -5.97
C ARG A 69 -14.83 -27.55 -6.09
N LEU A 70 -15.48 -27.62 -7.25
CA LEU A 70 -16.67 -26.84 -7.63
C LEU A 70 -17.60 -27.73 -8.44
N ALA A 71 -18.87 -27.89 -8.04
CA ALA A 71 -19.80 -28.78 -8.74
C ALA A 71 -20.08 -28.25 -10.16
N HIS A 72 -19.87 -29.06 -11.19
CA HIS A 72 -19.96 -28.62 -12.58
C HIS A 72 -20.21 -29.78 -13.55
N THR A 73 -20.71 -29.48 -14.76
CA THR A 73 -20.63 -30.43 -15.88
C THR A 73 -19.29 -30.22 -16.58
N ALA A 74 -18.40 -31.22 -16.54
CA ALA A 74 -17.09 -31.15 -17.18
C ALA A 74 -17.25 -30.91 -18.68
N LEU A 75 -16.57 -29.89 -19.23
CA LEU A 75 -16.52 -29.65 -20.67
C LEU A 75 -15.19 -30.17 -21.23
N ASP A 76 -15.14 -30.44 -22.53
CA ASP A 76 -13.87 -30.80 -23.19
C ASP A 76 -12.92 -29.60 -23.12
N GLY A 77 -11.72 -29.79 -22.54
CA GLY A 77 -10.83 -28.70 -22.13
C GLY A 77 -10.79 -28.43 -20.62
N TRP A 78 -11.69 -29.04 -19.83
CA TRP A 78 -11.69 -28.95 -18.36
C TRP A 78 -11.05 -30.16 -17.69
N GLN A 79 -9.99 -30.66 -18.32
CA GLN A 79 -9.29 -31.82 -17.80
C GLN A 79 -8.63 -31.48 -16.46
N PRO A 80 -8.64 -32.41 -15.49
CA PRO A 80 -8.25 -32.11 -14.11
C PRO A 80 -6.83 -31.57 -13.90
N ASP A 81 -5.88 -31.92 -14.77
CA ASP A 81 -4.49 -31.43 -14.71
C ASP A 81 -4.32 -29.99 -15.23
N GLY A 82 -5.32 -29.43 -15.91
CA GLY A 82 -5.27 -28.10 -16.51
C GLY A 82 -6.12 -27.04 -15.84
N VAL A 83 -6.99 -27.41 -14.89
CA VAL A 83 -7.98 -26.50 -14.28
C VAL A 83 -8.03 -26.63 -12.75
N PRO A 84 -7.00 -26.15 -12.02
CA PRO A 84 -6.88 -26.30 -10.57
C PRO A 84 -7.99 -25.57 -9.76
N ALA A 85 -8.71 -24.66 -10.42
CA ALA A 85 -9.92 -24.04 -9.88
C ALA A 85 -11.06 -25.06 -9.74
N LEU A 86 -11.20 -26.02 -10.66
CA LEU A 86 -12.24 -27.05 -10.64
C LEU A 86 -11.77 -28.37 -10.03
N TRP A 87 -10.48 -28.66 -10.08
CA TRP A 87 -9.92 -29.96 -9.71
C TRP A 87 -8.69 -29.80 -8.81
N LEU A 88 -8.66 -30.48 -7.67
CA LEU A 88 -7.51 -30.55 -6.79
C LEU A 88 -6.78 -31.88 -7.06
N GLU A 89 -5.51 -31.84 -7.43
CA GLU A 89 -4.70 -33.07 -7.48
C GLU A 89 -4.52 -33.61 -6.07
N ILE A 90 -4.90 -34.87 -5.86
CA ILE A 90 -4.85 -35.51 -4.54
C ILE A 90 -4.07 -36.83 -4.53
N GLY A 91 -3.43 -37.21 -5.65
CA GLY A 91 -2.52 -38.37 -5.70
C GLY A 91 -2.49 -39.10 -7.05
N VAL A 92 -1.96 -40.32 -7.08
CA VAL A 92 -1.89 -41.23 -8.25
C VAL A 92 -3.05 -42.23 -8.32
N ALA A 93 -3.59 -42.48 -9.52
CA ALA A 93 -4.64 -43.46 -9.82
C ALA A 93 -3.98 -44.74 -10.39
N GLU A 94 -3.89 -45.83 -9.62
CA GLU A 94 -3.14 -47.03 -10.07
C GLU A 94 -4.00 -48.28 -10.35
N ASP A 95 -3.77 -48.86 -11.54
CA ASP A 95 -3.71 -50.28 -11.92
C ASP A 95 -2.50 -50.35 -12.89
N GLU A 96 -1.35 -51.04 -12.74
CA GLU A 96 -0.90 -52.27 -12.05
C GLU A 96 0.65 -52.23 -11.83
N PRO A 97 1.33 -53.19 -11.14
CA PRO A 97 0.97 -53.99 -9.98
C PRO A 97 2.08 -53.94 -8.89
N VAL A 98 1.71 -53.79 -7.62
CA VAL A 98 2.41 -54.52 -6.53
C VAL A 98 1.39 -54.93 -5.47
N LEU A 99 1.15 -56.23 -5.34
CA LEU A 99 0.56 -56.86 -4.16
C LEU A 99 1.48 -58.03 -3.75
N PRO A 100 1.37 -58.63 -2.55
CA PRO A 100 0.66 -58.24 -1.30
C PRO A 100 1.57 -58.50 -0.03
N PRO A 101 1.16 -58.42 1.28
CA PRO A 101 -0.22 -58.55 1.82
C PRO A 101 -0.67 -57.66 2.99
N ASP A 102 -1.99 -57.47 3.00
CA ASP A 102 -2.95 -57.56 4.11
C ASP A 102 -2.82 -56.64 5.33
N ASN A 103 -3.58 -55.54 5.35
CA ASN A 103 -4.89 -55.52 6.03
C ASN A 103 -5.58 -54.13 5.92
N PRO A 104 -6.91 -54.08 5.71
CA PRO A 104 -7.64 -52.84 5.47
C PRO A 104 -8.27 -52.25 6.75
N PRO A 105 -8.52 -50.93 6.77
CA PRO A 105 -9.16 -50.22 7.86
C PRO A 105 -10.69 -50.37 7.81
N ALA A 106 -11.30 -50.45 8.99
CA ALA A 106 -12.75 -50.35 9.15
C ALA A 106 -13.16 -48.88 9.42
N GLU A 107 -14.32 -48.56 8.86
CA GLU A 107 -15.17 -47.37 8.89
C GLU A 107 -15.16 -46.46 10.14
N ASP A 108 -15.11 -45.17 9.83
CA ASP A 108 -15.99 -44.07 10.27
C ASP A 108 -16.68 -44.22 11.63
N GLU A 109 -16.15 -43.50 12.62
CA GLU A 109 -16.97 -42.53 13.32
C GLU A 109 -16.17 -41.22 13.43
N ASN A 110 -16.74 -40.13 12.92
CA ASN A 110 -16.41 -38.78 13.36
C ASN A 110 -16.34 -38.74 14.90
N PRO A 111 -15.20 -38.29 15.45
CA PRO A 111 -15.31 -37.09 16.26
C PRO A 111 -14.16 -36.13 15.96
N GLY A 112 -14.50 -34.84 15.85
CA GLY A 112 -13.68 -33.77 16.43
C GLY A 112 -12.29 -33.55 15.86
N ASN A 113 -12.03 -32.28 15.53
CA ASN A 113 -10.90 -31.54 16.09
C ASN A 113 -9.87 -32.40 16.83
N ASP A 114 -8.66 -32.55 16.27
CA ASP A 114 -7.40 -32.58 17.03
C ASP A 114 -6.19 -32.42 16.09
N ASN A 115 -5.52 -31.27 16.27
CA ASN A 115 -4.09 -30.97 16.11
C ASN A 115 -3.17 -32.02 15.43
N GLU A 116 -2.61 -31.67 14.26
CA GLU A 116 -1.30 -32.19 13.83
C GLU A 116 -0.29 -31.04 13.74
N ASP A 117 0.33 -30.76 14.89
CA ASP A 117 1.75 -30.44 15.11
C ASP A 117 2.47 -29.52 14.08
N GLU A 118 1.91 -28.36 13.71
CA GLU A 118 2.75 -27.20 13.37
C GLU A 118 3.28 -26.63 14.68
N THR A 119 4.61 -26.61 14.87
CA THR A 119 5.27 -26.10 16.08
C THR A 119 4.74 -24.71 16.45
N VAL A 120 3.89 -24.65 17.47
CA VAL A 120 3.42 -23.39 18.06
C VAL A 120 4.62 -22.71 18.70
N ILE A 121 4.95 -21.50 18.26
CA ILE A 121 5.97 -20.68 18.93
C ILE A 121 5.33 -20.16 20.21
N THR A 122 5.49 -20.89 21.31
CA THR A 122 5.16 -20.38 22.63
C THR A 122 6.32 -19.50 23.10
N VAL A 123 6.15 -18.18 23.04
CA VAL A 123 7.05 -17.25 23.76
C VAL A 123 6.71 -17.40 25.24
N PRO A 124 7.63 -17.88 26.10
CA PRO A 124 7.33 -18.08 27.52
C PRO A 124 6.84 -16.79 28.17
N GLY A 125 5.68 -16.84 28.84
CA GLY A 125 5.06 -15.68 29.49
C GLY A 125 4.16 -14.83 28.59
N LEU A 126 4.19 -15.02 27.26
CA LEU A 126 3.30 -14.30 26.36
C LEU A 126 1.95 -15.05 26.25
N PRO A 127 0.81 -14.39 26.51
CA PRO A 127 -0.51 -15.01 26.47
C PRO A 127 -0.91 -15.44 25.06
N LYS A 128 -1.92 -16.31 24.95
CA LYS A 128 -2.47 -16.72 23.67
C LYS A 128 -3.11 -15.55 22.93
N HIS A 129 -3.89 -14.74 23.63
CA HIS A 129 -4.51 -13.51 23.12
C HIS A 129 -3.87 -12.28 23.74
N ILE A 130 -3.27 -11.41 22.92
CA ILE A 130 -2.47 -10.29 23.40
C ILE A 130 -2.98 -8.95 22.92
N LEU A 131 -2.80 -7.93 23.76
CA LEU A 131 -2.86 -6.54 23.36
C LEU A 131 -1.44 -5.99 23.20
N THR A 132 -1.11 -5.60 21.97
CA THR A 132 0.15 -4.94 21.62
C THR A 132 -0.04 -3.43 21.62
N GLY A 133 0.90 -2.66 22.16
CA GLY A 133 0.80 -1.20 22.17
C GLY A 133 2.13 -0.51 21.91
N TYR A 134 2.11 0.52 21.05
CA TYR A 134 3.28 1.35 20.79
C TYR A 134 3.46 2.39 21.92
N TRP A 135 4.64 2.41 22.54
CA TRP A 135 5.05 3.40 23.54
C TRP A 135 5.99 4.41 22.90
N GLN A 136 5.64 5.69 23.00
CA GLN A 136 6.33 6.76 22.28
C GLN A 136 7.57 7.25 23.05
N ASN A 137 8.75 7.05 22.45
CA ASN A 137 10.02 7.65 22.87
C ASN A 137 10.15 9.11 22.40
N PHE A 138 9.03 9.83 22.29
CA PHE A 138 8.97 11.22 21.84
C PHE A 138 7.63 11.84 22.25
N ASN A 139 7.56 13.16 22.23
CA ASN A 139 6.34 13.91 22.55
C ASN A 139 5.70 14.50 21.28
N ASN A 140 4.56 13.95 20.87
CA ASN A 140 3.72 14.44 19.76
C ASN A 140 2.41 15.09 20.25
N GLY A 141 2.32 15.47 21.54
CA GLY A 141 1.11 16.03 22.14
C GLY A 141 0.13 15.00 22.73
N ALA A 142 0.48 13.71 22.70
CA ALA A 142 -0.13 12.67 23.53
C ALA A 142 0.41 12.73 24.98
N LYS A 143 -0.20 11.98 25.90
CA LYS A 143 0.24 11.92 27.29
C LYS A 143 1.62 11.27 27.34
N VAL A 144 2.60 11.99 27.86
CA VAL A 144 3.92 11.43 28.18
C VAL A 144 3.77 10.46 29.35
N LEU A 145 4.38 9.27 29.21
CA LEU A 145 4.30 8.18 30.18
C LEU A 145 5.66 7.55 30.34
N ARG A 146 6.00 7.12 31.54
CA ARG A 146 7.05 6.12 31.74
C ARG A 146 6.53 4.74 31.33
N ILE A 147 7.43 3.85 30.91
CA ILE A 147 7.06 2.45 30.65
C ILE A 147 6.45 1.78 31.89
N SER A 148 6.92 2.11 33.09
CA SER A 148 6.39 1.57 34.35
C SER A 148 4.92 1.93 34.63
N GLU A 149 4.37 2.94 33.94
CA GLU A 149 2.98 3.40 34.05
C GLU A 149 2.05 2.75 33.02
N VAL A 150 2.58 1.93 32.11
CA VAL A 150 1.77 1.18 31.16
C VAL A 150 0.96 0.11 31.90
N PRO A 151 -0.36 0.04 31.73
CA PRO A 151 -1.18 -0.95 32.44
C PRO A 151 -0.91 -2.36 31.92
N GLU A 152 -1.08 -3.35 32.80
CA GLU A 152 -0.89 -4.79 32.52
C GLU A 152 -1.86 -5.34 31.45
N THR A 153 -2.87 -4.56 31.06
CA THR A 153 -3.72 -4.85 29.90
C THR A 153 -2.91 -4.93 28.61
N TYR A 154 -1.80 -4.19 28.49
CA TYR A 154 -0.85 -4.33 27.38
C TYR A 154 0.15 -5.44 27.69
N ASN A 155 0.05 -6.56 26.97
CA ASN A 155 0.95 -7.70 27.17
C ASN A 155 2.28 -7.52 26.45
N LEU A 156 2.27 -6.79 25.33
CA LEU A 156 3.45 -6.49 24.53
C LEU A 156 3.58 -4.97 24.33
N ILE A 157 4.66 -4.40 24.83
CA ILE A 157 5.02 -2.98 24.71
C ILE A 157 6.06 -2.84 23.61
N VAL A 158 5.74 -2.04 22.60
CA VAL A 158 6.59 -1.79 21.44
C VAL A 158 7.18 -0.38 21.55
N VAL A 159 8.49 -0.27 21.79
CA VAL A 159 9.16 1.03 21.96
C VAL A 159 9.39 1.69 20.61
N SER A 160 8.87 2.90 20.44
CA SER A 160 8.84 3.64 19.16
C SER A 160 9.74 4.87 19.22
N PHE A 161 10.82 4.98 18.46
CA PHE A 161 11.40 4.01 17.54
C PHE A 161 12.93 3.98 17.71
N ALA A 162 13.57 2.95 17.17
CA ALA A 162 14.99 2.99 16.88
C ALA A 162 15.28 3.93 15.70
N ASP A 163 16.41 4.63 15.77
CA ASP A 163 16.89 5.56 14.75
C ASP A 163 17.78 4.85 13.73
N ALA A 164 17.64 5.21 12.45
CA ALA A 164 18.62 4.86 11.42
C ALA A 164 19.96 5.57 11.70
N THR A 165 21.09 4.90 11.41
CA THR A 165 22.39 5.57 11.38
C THR A 165 22.79 5.92 9.95
N ARG A 166 23.97 6.57 9.80
CA ARG A 166 24.58 6.81 8.49
C ARG A 166 24.99 5.53 7.75
N ASN A 167 25.06 4.38 8.44
CA ASN A 167 25.45 3.11 7.87
C ASN A 167 24.18 2.33 7.50
N PRO A 168 23.95 1.97 6.22
CA PRO A 168 22.75 1.24 5.82
C PRO A 168 22.56 -0.07 6.61
N GLY A 169 21.32 -0.33 7.01
CA GLY A 169 20.93 -1.43 7.89
C GLY A 169 21.28 -1.28 9.37
N GLU A 170 22.14 -0.36 9.78
CA GLU A 170 22.45 -0.16 11.20
C GLU A 170 21.39 0.72 11.89
N VAL A 171 20.97 0.29 13.08
CA VAL A 171 20.06 1.05 13.94
C VAL A 171 20.69 1.40 15.29
N THR A 172 20.23 2.49 15.89
CA THR A 172 20.56 2.87 17.27
C THR A 172 19.28 3.23 18.02
N PHE A 173 19.34 3.39 19.33
CA PHE A 173 18.22 3.89 20.11
C PHE A 173 18.73 4.94 21.09
N ASN A 174 18.11 6.11 21.07
CA ASN A 174 18.39 7.20 21.98
C ASN A 174 17.12 7.51 22.77
N LEU A 175 17.10 7.23 24.06
CA LEU A 175 15.97 7.63 24.91
C LEU A 175 15.79 9.16 24.85
N ASP A 176 14.58 9.63 24.57
CA ASP A 176 14.26 11.05 24.65
C ASP A 176 14.18 11.48 26.12
N THR A 177 15.32 11.94 26.63
CA THR A 177 15.42 12.42 28.02
C THR A 177 14.59 13.67 28.29
N SER A 178 14.09 14.37 27.26
CA SER A 178 13.18 15.51 27.45
C SER A 178 11.81 15.09 28.01
N LEU A 179 11.48 13.79 27.96
CA LEU A 179 10.29 13.20 28.56
C LEU A 179 10.33 13.15 30.11
N GLY A 180 11.46 13.54 30.72
CA GLY A 180 11.55 13.74 32.18
C GLY A 180 12.05 12.53 32.97
N PHE A 181 12.62 11.52 32.31
CA PHE A 181 13.24 10.36 32.96
C PHE A 181 14.57 9.97 32.29
N SER A 182 15.47 9.36 33.06
CA SER A 182 16.82 9.00 32.62
C SER A 182 16.86 7.62 31.94
N GLU A 183 17.93 7.35 31.18
CA GLU A 183 18.16 6.03 30.57
C GLU A 183 18.23 4.91 31.63
N ALA A 184 18.88 5.16 32.76
CA ALA A 184 18.94 4.20 33.86
C ALA A 184 17.54 3.90 34.43
N GLN A 185 16.68 4.92 34.56
CA GLN A 185 15.31 4.74 35.00
C GLN A 185 14.49 3.96 33.96
N PHE A 186 14.65 4.27 32.68
CA PHE A 186 13.97 3.56 31.59
C PHE A 186 14.32 2.07 31.56
N ILE A 187 15.60 1.71 31.72
CA ILE A 187 16.04 0.31 31.81
C ILE A 187 15.44 -0.38 33.06
N GLN A 188 15.33 0.34 34.19
CA GLN A 188 14.70 -0.19 35.39
C GLN A 188 13.17 -0.35 35.21
N ASP A 189 12.53 0.54 34.47
CA ASP A 189 11.11 0.49 34.17
C ASP A 189 10.77 -0.67 33.23
N ILE A 190 11.62 -0.96 32.23
CA ILE A 190 11.53 -2.17 31.40
C ILE A 190 11.54 -3.44 32.28
N LYS A 191 12.50 -3.55 33.20
CA LYS A 191 12.55 -4.68 34.14
C LYS A 191 11.32 -4.75 35.03
N THR A 192 10.75 -3.60 35.39
CA THR A 192 9.57 -3.52 36.25
C THR A 192 8.34 -4.09 35.54
N VAL A 193 8.11 -3.74 34.27
CA VAL A 193 6.98 -4.30 33.50
C VAL A 193 7.21 -5.76 33.12
N GLN A 194 8.45 -6.16 32.84
CA GLN A 194 8.82 -7.57 32.64
C GLN A 194 8.54 -8.43 33.88
N ALA A 195 8.81 -7.91 35.08
CA ALA A 195 8.47 -8.59 36.33
C ALA A 195 6.95 -8.73 36.57
N ARG A 196 6.11 -7.97 35.84
CA ARG A 196 4.64 -8.10 35.83
C ARG A 196 4.13 -9.04 34.74
N GLY A 197 5.02 -9.66 33.96
CA GLY A 197 4.65 -10.53 32.84
C GLY A 197 4.35 -9.79 31.53
N GLN A 198 4.74 -8.52 31.40
CA GLN A 198 4.65 -7.78 30.14
C GLN A 198 5.97 -7.90 29.38
N HIS A 199 5.90 -8.01 28.05
CA HIS A 199 7.09 -8.08 27.21
C HIS A 199 7.41 -6.72 26.58
N VAL A 200 8.69 -6.44 26.35
CA VAL A 200 9.14 -5.17 25.76
C VAL A 200 10.05 -5.41 24.56
N ILE A 201 9.69 -4.88 23.40
CA ILE A 201 10.48 -4.96 22.15
C ILE A 201 10.77 -3.57 21.59
N ILE A 202 11.76 -3.47 20.70
CA ILE A 202 12.11 -2.23 20.00
C ILE A 202 11.52 -2.24 18.58
N SER A 203 10.85 -1.17 18.17
CA SER A 203 10.40 -1.02 16.78
C SER A 203 11.42 -0.28 15.93
N VAL A 204 11.58 -0.76 14.70
CA VAL A 204 12.36 -0.10 13.66
C VAL A 204 11.42 0.35 12.55
N GLY A 205 11.34 1.66 12.34
CA GLY A 205 10.50 2.26 11.30
C GLY A 205 9.70 3.46 11.79
N GLY A 206 8.40 3.46 11.53
CA GLY A 206 7.49 4.59 11.70
C GLY A 206 7.53 5.56 10.52
N GLU A 207 6.61 6.54 10.50
CA GLU A 207 6.42 7.52 9.41
C GLU A 207 7.74 8.15 8.91
N THR A 208 8.69 8.41 9.82
CA THR A 208 9.98 9.04 9.52
C THR A 208 11.17 8.07 9.49
N GLY A 209 10.97 6.78 9.78
CA GLY A 209 12.03 5.78 9.89
C GLY A 209 12.50 5.26 8.53
N ASN A 210 13.71 5.66 8.10
CA ASN A 210 14.25 5.37 6.77
C ASN A 210 15.38 4.31 6.78
N VAL A 211 15.22 3.20 7.51
CA VAL A 211 16.25 2.15 7.55
C VAL A 211 16.20 1.31 6.27
N THR A 212 17.23 1.42 5.43
CA THR A 212 17.37 0.59 4.22
C THR A 212 18.15 -0.69 4.51
N ILE A 213 17.55 -1.85 4.20
CA ILE A 213 18.19 -3.17 4.29
C ILE A 213 18.14 -3.83 2.91
N ALA A 214 19.17 -3.57 2.09
CA ALA A 214 19.16 -3.93 0.66
C ALA A 214 20.34 -4.84 0.25
N SER A 215 21.10 -5.32 1.22
CA SER A 215 22.23 -6.21 1.00
C SER A 215 22.48 -7.13 2.20
N ASP A 216 23.24 -8.20 1.98
CA ASP A 216 23.71 -9.08 3.04
C ASP A 216 24.51 -8.34 4.12
N ALA A 217 25.25 -7.29 3.74
CA ALA A 217 26.01 -6.49 4.68
C ALA A 217 25.11 -5.62 5.57
N ASP A 218 24.04 -5.06 4.99
CA ASP A 218 23.02 -4.31 5.73
C ASP A 218 22.28 -5.22 6.70
N ALA A 219 21.88 -6.41 6.23
CA ALA A 219 21.21 -7.42 7.05
C ALA A 219 22.06 -7.82 8.27
N ASN A 220 23.36 -8.01 8.09
CA ASN A 220 24.28 -8.32 9.19
C ASN A 220 24.43 -7.14 10.16
N ARG A 221 24.50 -5.90 9.66
CA ARG A 221 24.56 -4.69 10.51
C ARG A 221 23.28 -4.51 11.30
N PHE A 222 22.13 -4.74 10.68
CA PHE A 222 20.83 -4.71 11.33
C PHE A 222 20.76 -5.71 12.47
N ALA A 223 21.03 -6.99 12.18
CA ALA A 223 20.99 -8.04 13.18
C ALA A 223 21.94 -7.75 14.37
N THR A 224 23.15 -7.28 14.06
CA THR A 224 24.16 -6.94 15.09
C THR A 224 23.70 -5.78 15.96
N SER A 225 23.22 -4.70 15.35
CA SER A 225 22.82 -3.49 16.07
C SER A 225 21.56 -3.71 16.91
N VAL A 226 20.53 -4.38 16.37
CA VAL A 226 19.34 -4.79 17.13
C VAL A 226 19.71 -5.68 18.32
N THR A 227 20.58 -6.68 18.11
CA THR A 227 21.06 -7.56 19.20
C THR A 227 21.78 -6.77 20.30
N ASN A 228 22.51 -5.71 19.95
CA ASN A 228 23.17 -4.85 20.92
C ASN A 228 22.17 -3.98 21.70
N LEU A 229 21.12 -3.47 21.05
CA LEU A 229 20.04 -2.76 21.72
C LEU A 229 19.29 -3.67 22.70
N MET A 230 18.96 -4.89 22.28
CA MET A 230 18.36 -5.91 23.15
C MET A 230 19.22 -6.15 24.39
N ARG A 231 20.53 -6.34 24.24
CA ARG A 231 21.46 -6.54 25.36
C ARG A 231 21.55 -5.32 26.28
N LYS A 232 21.55 -4.11 25.72
CA LYS A 232 21.71 -2.87 26.49
C LYS A 232 20.46 -2.55 27.31
N TYR A 233 19.29 -2.59 26.69
CA TYR A 233 18.04 -2.11 27.28
C TYR A 233 17.19 -3.22 27.90
N GLY A 234 17.46 -4.48 27.58
CA GLY A 234 16.65 -5.62 28.01
C GLY A 234 15.45 -5.88 27.10
N PHE A 235 15.47 -5.42 25.84
CA PHE A 235 14.42 -5.76 24.87
C PHE A 235 14.46 -7.25 24.53
N GLU A 236 13.29 -7.84 24.40
CA GLU A 236 13.07 -9.28 24.15
C GLU A 236 12.91 -9.61 22.67
N GLY A 237 13.01 -8.60 21.80
CA GLY A 237 12.70 -8.76 20.39
C GLY A 237 12.69 -7.46 19.59
N VAL A 238 12.17 -7.54 18.37
CA VAL A 238 12.12 -6.43 17.41
C VAL A 238 10.79 -6.42 16.66
N ASP A 239 10.30 -5.21 16.40
CA ASP A 239 9.17 -4.93 15.53
C ASP A 239 9.64 -4.29 14.22
N ILE A 240 9.07 -4.70 13.08
CA ILE A 240 9.38 -4.14 11.76
C ILE A 240 8.19 -3.32 11.24
N ASP A 241 8.39 -2.01 11.20
CA ASP A 241 7.39 -0.98 10.88
C ASP A 241 7.90 -0.02 9.78
N LEU A 242 8.55 -0.57 8.76
CA LEU A 242 9.16 0.16 7.64
C LEU A 242 8.13 0.48 6.55
N GLU A 243 7.69 1.72 6.48
CA GLU A 243 6.59 2.15 5.60
C GLU A 243 7.04 2.62 4.19
N HIS A 244 8.35 2.59 3.91
CA HIS A 244 8.95 3.11 2.66
C HIS A 244 9.40 2.00 1.69
N GLY A 245 8.83 0.80 1.83
CA GLY A 245 9.16 -0.39 1.04
C GLY A 245 10.28 -1.23 1.66
N ILE A 246 10.15 -2.55 1.57
CA ILE A 246 11.11 -3.52 2.13
C ILE A 246 11.60 -4.52 1.09
N GLN A 247 12.70 -5.21 1.39
CA GLN A 247 13.21 -6.33 0.60
C GLN A 247 13.20 -7.61 1.43
N ALA A 248 12.21 -8.48 1.18
CA ALA A 248 11.93 -9.64 2.03
C ALA A 248 13.17 -10.51 2.27
N ARG A 249 13.93 -10.78 1.20
CA ARG A 249 15.14 -11.60 1.24
C ARG A 249 16.18 -11.14 2.27
N TYR A 250 16.45 -9.83 2.35
CA TYR A 250 17.51 -9.32 3.22
C TYR A 250 17.05 -9.15 4.65
N ILE A 251 15.77 -8.78 4.84
CA ILE A 251 15.18 -8.70 6.17
C ILE A 251 15.01 -10.10 6.78
N GLU A 252 14.60 -11.11 6.00
CA GLU A 252 14.59 -12.51 6.44
C GLU A 252 15.97 -12.89 7.00
N LYS A 253 17.03 -12.64 6.23
CA LYS A 253 18.41 -12.93 6.66
C LYS A 253 18.77 -12.21 7.96
N ALA A 254 18.37 -10.95 8.09
CA ALA A 254 18.64 -10.15 9.28
C ALA A 254 17.89 -10.70 10.52
N LEU A 255 16.61 -11.00 10.37
CA LEU A 255 15.75 -11.52 11.43
C LEU A 255 16.15 -12.94 11.85
N ARG A 256 16.61 -13.78 10.92
CA ARG A 256 17.16 -15.10 11.27
C ARG A 256 18.50 -15.03 12.01
N ALA A 257 19.18 -13.88 11.99
CA ALA A 257 20.48 -13.67 12.62
C ALA A 257 20.42 -13.02 14.02
N ILE A 258 19.23 -12.56 14.47
CA ILE A 258 19.05 -12.12 15.87
C ILE A 258 18.94 -13.34 16.81
N PRO A 259 19.01 -13.17 18.15
CA PRO A 259 18.94 -14.29 19.08
C PRO A 259 17.70 -15.16 18.87
N LYS A 260 17.87 -16.49 18.89
CA LYS A 260 16.74 -17.43 18.79
C LYS A 260 15.77 -17.24 19.96
N GLY A 261 14.47 -17.34 19.69
CA GLY A 261 13.41 -17.12 20.67
C GLY A 261 13.07 -15.65 20.91
N SER A 262 13.65 -14.73 20.12
CA SER A 262 13.23 -13.31 20.13
C SER A 262 11.77 -13.18 19.70
N ILE A 263 11.07 -12.23 20.30
CA ILE A 263 9.75 -11.81 19.84
C ILE A 263 9.93 -11.02 18.53
N ILE A 264 9.27 -11.46 17.46
CA ILE A 264 9.34 -10.79 16.15
C ILE A 264 7.92 -10.40 15.76
N THR A 265 7.69 -9.10 15.63
CA THR A 265 6.40 -8.58 15.17
C THR A 265 6.57 -7.73 13.92
N PHE A 266 5.52 -7.65 13.12
CA PHE A 266 5.42 -6.73 12.00
C PHE A 266 4.22 -5.82 12.16
N ALA A 267 4.31 -4.60 11.64
CA ALA A 267 3.19 -3.68 11.50
C ALA A 267 3.07 -3.13 10.08
N PRO A 268 2.82 -4.01 9.07
CA PRO A 268 2.68 -3.57 7.68
C PRO A 268 1.44 -2.69 7.49
N GLN A 269 1.45 -1.83 6.48
CA GLN A 269 0.23 -1.16 6.04
C GLN A 269 -0.68 -2.16 5.32
N THR A 270 -1.97 -1.84 5.21
CA THR A 270 -2.93 -2.70 4.48
C THR A 270 -2.50 -3.07 3.06
N LEU A 271 -1.86 -2.15 2.32
CA LEU A 271 -1.37 -2.40 0.95
C LEU A 271 -0.34 -3.54 0.89
N ASP A 272 0.46 -3.71 1.94
CA ASP A 272 1.56 -4.67 1.94
C ASP A 272 1.11 -6.11 2.23
N MET A 273 -0.19 -6.31 2.51
CA MET A 273 -0.79 -7.60 2.90
C MET A 273 -1.99 -8.02 2.03
N GLN A 274 -2.24 -7.34 0.90
CA GLN A 274 -3.33 -7.65 -0.04
C GLN A 274 -3.15 -8.97 -0.83
N GLY A 275 -1.98 -9.60 -0.77
CA GLY A 275 -1.65 -10.84 -1.48
C GLY A 275 -0.22 -11.32 -1.22
N THR A 276 0.01 -12.62 -1.37
CA THR A 276 1.30 -13.26 -1.05
C THR A 276 2.47 -12.84 -1.93
N GLY A 277 2.22 -12.01 -2.95
CA GLY A 277 3.22 -11.41 -3.83
C GLY A 277 3.85 -10.10 -3.31
N GLN A 278 3.28 -9.45 -2.29
CA GLN A 278 3.88 -8.24 -1.70
C GLN A 278 5.03 -8.59 -0.76
N GLU A 279 6.01 -7.69 -0.63
CA GLU A 279 7.26 -8.00 0.08
C GLU A 279 7.07 -8.27 1.58
N TYR A 280 6.14 -7.58 2.27
CA TYR A 280 5.82 -7.90 3.67
C TYR A 280 5.15 -9.26 3.83
N PHE A 281 4.17 -9.59 2.97
CA PHE A 281 3.53 -10.89 3.03
C PHE A 281 4.53 -12.01 2.68
N LYS A 282 5.36 -11.84 1.65
CA LYS A 282 6.47 -12.77 1.34
C LYS A 282 7.37 -12.98 2.55
N LEU A 283 7.79 -11.90 3.22
CA LEU A 283 8.62 -11.98 4.40
C LEU A 283 7.91 -12.72 5.54
N ALA A 284 6.66 -12.40 5.82
CA ALA A 284 5.86 -13.04 6.86
C ALA A 284 5.74 -14.56 6.66
N LEU A 285 5.55 -15.00 5.41
CA LEU A 285 5.54 -16.42 5.06
C LEU A 285 6.94 -17.04 5.13
N ALA A 286 7.97 -16.32 4.66
CA ALA A 286 9.35 -16.80 4.65
C ALA A 286 9.91 -17.01 6.07
N ILE A 287 9.42 -16.25 7.06
CA ILE A 287 9.79 -16.40 8.47
C ILE A 287 8.64 -16.89 9.36
N LYS A 288 7.64 -17.57 8.78
CA LYS A 288 6.47 -18.10 9.51
C LYS A 288 6.87 -18.95 10.74
N ASP A 289 8.03 -19.59 10.70
CA ASP A 289 8.61 -20.41 11.77
C ASP A 289 9.18 -19.62 12.96
N ILE A 290 9.40 -18.30 12.81
CA ILE A 290 9.93 -17.43 13.87
C ILE A 290 9.10 -16.16 14.10
N LEU A 291 8.14 -15.85 13.22
CA LEU A 291 7.22 -14.71 13.36
C LEU A 291 6.25 -14.92 14.54
N THR A 292 6.21 -13.97 15.46
CA THR A 292 5.28 -13.98 16.60
C THR A 292 3.90 -13.47 16.19
N VAL A 293 3.81 -12.26 15.62
CA VAL A 293 2.54 -11.70 15.14
C VAL A 293 2.73 -10.63 14.08
N ASN A 294 1.86 -10.65 13.07
CA ASN A 294 1.69 -9.63 12.06
C ASN A 294 0.49 -8.74 12.43
N ASN A 295 0.77 -7.55 12.96
CA ASN A 295 -0.20 -6.55 13.40
C ASN A 295 -0.45 -5.52 12.29
N THR A 296 -1.12 -5.92 11.20
CA THR A 296 -1.42 -4.99 10.10
C THR A 296 -2.10 -3.72 10.59
N GLN A 297 -1.67 -2.57 10.08
CA GLN A 297 -2.22 -1.26 10.38
C GLN A 297 -3.52 -1.03 9.57
N TYR A 298 -4.69 -1.31 10.16
CA TYR A 298 -6.00 -1.17 9.50
C TYR A 298 -6.54 0.27 9.54
N TYR A 299 -5.66 1.26 9.32
CA TYR A 299 -5.96 2.69 9.39
C TYR A 299 -5.05 3.48 8.46
N ASN A 300 -5.31 4.78 8.29
CA ASN A 300 -4.64 5.61 7.28
C ASN A 300 -4.68 4.96 5.88
N SER A 301 -5.74 4.21 5.60
CA SER A 301 -5.85 3.35 4.42
C SER A 301 -6.99 3.79 3.52
N GLY A 302 -6.78 3.65 2.21
CA GLY A 302 -7.87 3.71 1.24
C GLY A 302 -8.83 2.53 1.38
N THR A 303 -9.72 2.36 0.40
CA THR A 303 -10.49 1.12 0.32
C THR A 303 -9.61 -0.04 -0.11
N MET A 304 -9.86 -1.22 0.42
CA MET A 304 -9.08 -2.43 0.15
C MET A 304 -9.99 -3.59 -0.24
N CYS A 305 -9.51 -4.50 -1.09
CA CYS A 305 -10.22 -5.73 -1.38
C CYS A 305 -10.08 -6.69 -0.20
N GLY A 306 -11.18 -7.22 0.32
CA GLY A 306 -11.16 -8.32 1.27
C GLY A 306 -10.91 -9.66 0.59
N TYR A 307 -10.79 -10.72 1.39
CA TYR A 307 -10.56 -12.09 0.90
C TYR A 307 -11.62 -12.56 -0.10
N ASP A 308 -12.86 -12.09 0.01
CA ASP A 308 -13.94 -12.39 -0.95
C ASP A 308 -13.88 -11.57 -2.25
N GLY A 309 -12.83 -10.79 -2.45
CA GLY A 309 -12.62 -9.93 -3.61
C GLY A 309 -13.48 -8.66 -3.62
N LYS A 310 -14.30 -8.41 -2.58
CA LYS A 310 -15.10 -7.19 -2.47
C LYS A 310 -14.29 -6.05 -1.86
N VAL A 311 -14.67 -4.82 -2.20
CA VAL A 311 -14.03 -3.61 -1.69
C VAL A 311 -14.65 -3.19 -0.36
N TYR A 312 -13.81 -3.00 0.66
CA TYR A 312 -14.18 -2.52 1.99
C TYR A 312 -13.48 -1.18 2.28
N ALA A 313 -14.18 -0.26 2.94
CA ALA A 313 -13.61 0.99 3.41
C ALA A 313 -13.21 0.86 4.89
N GLN A 314 -12.10 1.49 5.28
CA GLN A 314 -11.67 1.57 6.68
C GLN A 314 -12.75 2.18 7.58
N GLY A 315 -12.69 1.88 8.88
CA GLY A 315 -13.63 2.41 9.87
C GLY A 315 -14.82 1.50 10.19
N GLY A 316 -14.82 0.26 9.72
CA GLY A 316 -15.89 -0.72 9.98
C GLY A 316 -15.36 -2.13 10.20
N GLU A 317 -16.19 -2.98 10.80
CA GLU A 317 -15.84 -4.36 11.13
C GLU A 317 -15.50 -5.21 9.90
N ASP A 318 -16.25 -5.05 8.81
CA ASP A 318 -16.03 -5.82 7.58
C ASP A 318 -14.63 -5.54 7.00
N PHE A 319 -14.12 -4.33 7.15
CA PHE A 319 -12.75 -4.00 6.75
C PHE A 319 -11.71 -4.77 7.55
N LEU A 320 -11.91 -4.89 8.87
CA LEU A 320 -10.99 -5.64 9.73
C LEU A 320 -11.04 -7.14 9.43
N THR A 321 -12.24 -7.69 9.37
CA THR A 321 -12.46 -9.13 9.25
C THR A 321 -12.13 -9.64 7.85
N ALA A 322 -12.52 -8.93 6.79
CA ALA A 322 -12.29 -9.36 5.42
C ALA A 322 -10.81 -9.29 5.01
N LEU A 323 -10.07 -8.27 5.47
CA LEU A 323 -8.63 -8.16 5.21
C LEU A 323 -7.81 -9.09 6.10
N ALA A 324 -8.16 -9.26 7.39
CA ALA A 324 -7.49 -10.24 8.24
C ALA A 324 -7.63 -11.66 7.69
N THR A 325 -8.78 -11.98 7.07
CA THR A 325 -8.99 -13.27 6.41
C THR A 325 -8.00 -13.51 5.28
N ILE A 326 -7.53 -12.48 4.56
CA ILE A 326 -6.51 -12.65 3.51
C ILE A 326 -5.27 -13.30 4.09
N GLN A 327 -4.83 -12.85 5.28
CA GLN A 327 -3.65 -13.36 5.96
C GLN A 327 -3.86 -14.79 6.46
N LEU A 328 -5.03 -15.03 7.09
CA LEU A 328 -5.40 -16.31 7.69
C LEU A 328 -5.55 -17.42 6.64
N GLU A 329 -6.10 -17.10 5.47
CA GLU A 329 -6.37 -18.06 4.40
C GLU A 329 -5.20 -18.25 3.43
N ASN A 330 -4.19 -17.39 3.50
CA ASN A 330 -3.02 -17.46 2.62
C ASN A 330 -1.71 -17.76 3.37
N GLY A 331 -1.82 -18.43 4.53
CA GLY A 331 -0.71 -19.20 5.10
C GLY A 331 -0.20 -18.75 6.48
N LEU A 332 -0.63 -17.61 7.01
CA LEU A 332 -0.31 -17.25 8.41
C LEU A 332 -1.22 -18.00 9.37
N ARG A 333 -0.64 -18.50 10.47
CA ARG A 333 -1.46 -19.11 11.54
C ARG A 333 -2.30 -18.03 12.21
N ALA A 334 -3.43 -18.40 12.78
CA ALA A 334 -4.28 -17.46 13.53
C ALA A 334 -3.52 -16.77 14.67
N ASP A 335 -2.63 -17.50 15.34
CA ASP A 335 -1.76 -16.96 16.39
C ASP A 335 -0.68 -15.98 15.89
N GLN A 336 -0.62 -15.74 14.57
CA GLN A 336 0.29 -14.79 13.94
C GLN A 336 -0.44 -13.60 13.31
N VAL A 337 -1.75 -13.44 13.49
CA VAL A 337 -2.53 -12.34 12.89
C VAL A 337 -3.14 -11.48 14.00
N GLY A 338 -2.84 -10.17 13.98
CA GLY A 338 -3.38 -9.18 14.91
C GLY A 338 -4.04 -7.99 14.21
N LEU A 339 -5.01 -7.38 14.87
CA LEU A 339 -5.76 -6.22 14.36
C LEU A 339 -5.16 -4.91 14.88
N GLY A 340 -4.40 -4.18 14.06
CA GLY A 340 -3.78 -2.89 14.40
C GLY A 340 -4.69 -1.68 14.15
N LEU A 341 -5.00 -0.91 15.21
CA LEU A 341 -5.96 0.21 15.16
C LEU A 341 -5.46 1.47 15.91
N PRO A 342 -5.93 2.68 15.55
CA PRO A 342 -5.67 3.88 16.33
C PRO A 342 -6.38 3.84 17.69
N ALA A 343 -5.70 4.19 18.77
CA ALA A 343 -6.26 4.21 20.12
C ALA A 343 -7.32 5.32 20.32
N SER A 344 -7.25 6.36 19.48
CA SER A 344 -8.17 7.49 19.48
C SER A 344 -8.22 8.13 18.10
N THR A 345 -9.18 9.04 17.88
CA THR A 345 -9.26 9.88 16.67
C THR A 345 -8.02 10.75 16.45
N ARG A 346 -7.20 10.97 17.49
CA ARG A 346 -5.92 11.71 17.39
C ARG A 346 -4.72 10.81 17.12
N GLY A 347 -4.91 9.49 17.18
CA GLY A 347 -3.84 8.53 16.93
C GLY A 347 -3.47 8.43 15.46
N ALA A 348 -4.41 8.67 14.55
CA ALA A 348 -4.20 8.56 13.11
C ALA A 348 -5.01 9.61 12.34
N GLY A 349 -4.65 9.88 11.09
CA GLY A 349 -5.39 10.79 10.21
C GLY A 349 -6.75 10.23 9.78
N SER A 350 -6.91 8.90 9.76
CA SER A 350 -8.17 8.21 9.47
C SER A 350 -8.16 6.76 9.97
N GLY A 351 -9.32 6.08 9.97
CA GLY A 351 -9.43 4.65 10.32
C GLY A 351 -9.66 4.34 11.81
N TYR A 352 -9.78 5.36 12.67
CA TYR A 352 -10.23 5.15 14.05
C TYR A 352 -11.63 4.52 14.08
N VAL A 353 -11.83 3.56 14.98
CA VAL A 353 -13.13 2.93 15.27
C VAL A 353 -13.39 2.93 16.77
N ASP A 354 -14.67 2.86 17.15
CA ASP A 354 -15.03 2.55 18.54
C ASP A 354 -14.41 1.20 18.94
N PRO A 355 -13.76 1.08 20.12
CA PRO A 355 -13.15 -0.18 20.56
C PRO A 355 -14.09 -1.40 20.51
N GLN A 356 -15.41 -1.20 20.63
CA GLN A 356 -16.39 -2.27 20.47
C GLN A 356 -16.39 -2.89 19.07
N ILE A 357 -16.04 -2.14 18.02
CA ILE A 357 -15.89 -2.67 16.66
C ILE A 357 -14.71 -3.65 16.58
N VAL A 358 -13.63 -3.40 17.32
CA VAL A 358 -12.49 -4.32 17.41
C VAL A 358 -12.91 -5.60 18.14
N VAL A 359 -13.68 -5.47 19.23
CA VAL A 359 -14.26 -6.63 19.95
C VAL A 359 -15.15 -7.46 19.02
N ASN A 360 -16.03 -6.81 18.27
CA ASN A 360 -16.91 -7.49 17.31
C ASN A 360 -16.10 -8.20 16.22
N ALA A 361 -15.07 -7.57 15.66
CA ALA A 361 -14.20 -8.20 14.66
C ALA A 361 -13.47 -9.43 15.22
N LEU A 362 -12.98 -9.36 16.47
CA LEU A 362 -12.38 -10.51 17.16
C LEU A 362 -13.43 -11.63 17.37
N ASP A 363 -14.66 -11.29 17.75
CA ASP A 363 -15.75 -12.27 17.89
C ASP A 363 -16.13 -12.92 16.55
N THR A 364 -16.17 -12.12 15.48
CA THR A 364 -16.44 -12.59 14.12
C THR A 364 -15.35 -13.55 13.65
N LEU A 365 -14.07 -13.22 13.84
CA LEU A 365 -12.96 -14.08 13.46
C LEU A 365 -12.85 -15.31 14.35
N ALA A 366 -12.91 -15.18 15.67
CA ALA A 366 -12.66 -16.27 16.61
C ALA A 366 -13.82 -17.27 16.68
N TYR A 367 -15.06 -16.77 16.68
CA TYR A 367 -16.24 -17.57 16.99
C TYR A 367 -17.27 -17.63 15.86
N GLY A 368 -17.07 -16.86 14.78
CA GLY A 368 -18.01 -16.76 13.66
C GLY A 368 -19.28 -16.00 14.03
N THR A 369 -19.25 -15.17 15.07
CA THR A 369 -20.39 -14.31 15.42
C THR A 369 -20.60 -13.29 14.32
N LYS A 370 -21.84 -13.11 13.85
CA LYS A 370 -22.11 -12.19 12.73
C LYS A 370 -22.45 -10.78 13.25
N HIS A 371 -21.48 -9.88 13.26
CA HIS A 371 -21.70 -8.47 13.57
C HIS A 371 -21.66 -7.59 12.29
N GLY A 372 -20.82 -7.94 11.32
CA GLY A 372 -20.74 -7.35 9.99
C GLY A 372 -21.52 -8.10 8.88
N SER A 373 -21.33 -7.65 7.63
CA SER A 373 -21.89 -8.30 6.44
C SER A 373 -20.97 -9.38 5.87
N TYR A 374 -19.66 -9.24 6.09
CA TYR A 374 -18.66 -10.23 5.71
C TYR A 374 -18.69 -11.44 6.66
N VAL A 375 -18.46 -12.63 6.12
CA VAL A 375 -18.43 -13.88 6.87
C VAL A 375 -17.12 -14.60 6.54
N PRO A 376 -16.20 -14.75 7.50
CA PRO A 376 -14.98 -15.51 7.28
C PRO A 376 -15.29 -16.98 6.93
N PRO A 377 -14.50 -17.63 6.07
CA PRO A 377 -14.74 -19.01 5.64
C PRO A 377 -14.55 -20.02 6.79
N HIS A 378 -13.70 -19.68 7.77
CA HIS A 378 -13.43 -20.49 8.95
C HIS A 378 -13.50 -19.66 10.23
N LYS A 379 -13.55 -20.35 11.37
CA LYS A 379 -13.36 -19.75 12.69
C LYS A 379 -11.88 -19.87 13.06
N TYR A 380 -11.33 -18.83 13.64
CA TYR A 380 -9.92 -18.74 14.02
C TYR A 380 -9.82 -18.52 15.53
N PRO A 381 -10.16 -19.52 16.37
CA PRO A 381 -10.21 -19.35 17.82
C PRO A 381 -8.86 -18.93 18.42
N ASN A 382 -7.76 -19.19 17.70
CA ASN A 382 -6.41 -18.81 18.12
C ASN A 382 -5.95 -17.44 17.59
N ILE A 383 -6.85 -16.60 17.06
CA ILE A 383 -6.51 -15.26 16.56
C ILE A 383 -5.72 -14.48 17.61
N ARG A 384 -4.55 -13.94 17.27
CA ARG A 384 -3.60 -13.43 18.27
C ARG A 384 -4.15 -12.27 19.10
N GLY A 385 -4.94 -11.39 18.50
CA GLY A 385 -5.57 -10.28 19.22
C GLY A 385 -5.47 -8.96 18.49
N ALA A 386 -5.10 -7.90 19.21
CA ALA A 386 -5.13 -6.54 18.70
C ALA A 386 -3.82 -5.79 18.99
N MET A 387 -3.59 -4.75 18.20
CA MET A 387 -2.49 -3.81 18.35
C MET A 387 -3.06 -2.39 18.33
N THR A 388 -2.42 -1.46 19.04
CA THR A 388 -2.77 -0.05 18.92
C THR A 388 -1.62 0.93 18.81
N TRP A 389 -1.81 1.90 17.91
CA TRP A 389 -1.11 3.16 17.91
C TRP A 389 -1.96 4.23 18.63
N SER A 390 -1.63 4.65 19.85
CA SER A 390 -0.50 4.25 20.68
C SER A 390 -0.96 4.18 22.14
N ILE A 391 -0.15 3.57 23.02
CA ILE A 391 -0.38 3.56 24.47
C ILE A 391 -0.55 4.98 25.00
N ASN A 392 0.26 5.92 24.51
CA ASN A 392 0.21 7.33 24.90
C ASN A 392 -1.11 7.99 24.48
N TRP A 393 -1.59 7.70 23.27
CA TRP A 393 -2.88 8.19 22.80
C TRP A 393 -4.06 7.56 23.53
N ASP A 394 -3.98 6.28 23.88
CA ASP A 394 -4.98 5.62 24.72
C ASP A 394 -5.04 6.26 26.10
N ALA A 395 -3.89 6.54 26.71
CA ALA A 395 -3.79 7.21 27.99
C ALA A 395 -4.33 8.65 27.95
N SER A 396 -4.10 9.38 26.85
CA SER A 396 -4.74 10.67 26.59
C SER A 396 -6.25 10.57 26.47
N ASN A 397 -6.77 9.40 26.08
CA ASN A 397 -8.18 9.12 25.88
C ASN A 397 -8.80 8.30 27.04
N GLY A 398 -8.21 8.39 28.25
CA GLY A 398 -8.77 7.76 29.45
C GLY A 398 -8.66 6.23 29.49
N TRP A 399 -7.76 5.65 28.70
CA TRP A 399 -7.54 4.21 28.54
C TRP A 399 -8.74 3.47 27.93
N ASN A 400 -9.54 4.15 27.10
CA ASN A 400 -10.76 3.57 26.55
C ASN A 400 -10.48 2.33 25.69
N PHE A 401 -9.45 2.37 24.85
CA PHE A 401 -9.13 1.26 23.94
C PHE A 401 -8.68 0.03 24.74
N SER A 402 -7.67 0.19 25.61
CA SER A 402 -7.14 -0.94 26.38
C SER A 402 -8.12 -1.51 27.39
N LYS A 403 -9.03 -0.71 27.97
CA LYS A 403 -10.07 -1.22 28.86
C LYS A 403 -11.05 -2.13 28.13
N VAL A 404 -11.52 -1.73 26.95
CA VAL A 404 -12.53 -2.49 26.20
C VAL A 404 -11.90 -3.69 25.51
N VAL A 405 -10.86 -3.47 24.70
CA VAL A 405 -10.22 -4.54 23.93
C VAL A 405 -9.43 -5.48 24.84
N GLY A 406 -8.73 -4.95 25.85
CA GLY A 406 -8.00 -5.77 26.82
C GLY A 406 -8.92 -6.66 27.65
N ALA A 407 -10.11 -6.18 28.05
CA ALA A 407 -11.10 -7.02 28.74
C ALA A 407 -11.58 -8.19 27.86
N LYS A 408 -11.79 -7.94 26.57
CA LYS A 408 -12.15 -9.00 25.61
C LYS A 408 -11.04 -10.05 25.50
N LEU A 409 -9.80 -9.63 25.29
CA LEU A 409 -8.66 -10.55 25.13
C LEU A 409 -8.40 -11.35 26.42
N LYS A 410 -8.55 -10.72 27.59
CA LYS A 410 -8.51 -11.41 28.89
C LYS A 410 -9.58 -12.51 28.96
N ALA A 411 -10.83 -12.20 28.58
CA ALA A 411 -11.91 -13.18 28.57
C ALA A 411 -11.65 -14.34 27.59
N MET A 412 -11.02 -14.08 26.43
CA MET A 412 -10.62 -15.13 25.50
C MET A 412 -9.55 -16.05 26.12
N ASN A 413 -8.53 -15.49 26.77
CA ASN A 413 -7.52 -16.29 27.48
C ASN A 413 -8.12 -17.10 28.64
N GLU A 414 -9.09 -16.56 29.38
CA GLU A 414 -9.80 -17.28 30.44
C GLU A 414 -10.64 -18.44 29.90
N ALA A 415 -11.33 -18.23 28.77
CA ALA A 415 -12.10 -19.27 28.09
C ALA A 415 -11.22 -20.42 27.60
N ASP A 416 -9.95 -20.14 27.26
CA ASP A 416 -8.96 -21.13 26.83
C ASP A 416 -8.24 -21.84 27.99
N GLY A 417 -8.72 -21.70 29.24
CA GLY A 417 -8.16 -22.39 30.41
C GLY A 417 -7.30 -21.50 31.32
N GLY A 418 -7.26 -20.19 31.07
CA GLY A 418 -6.58 -19.21 31.92
C GLY A 418 -5.08 -19.06 31.62
N TYR A 419 -4.52 -17.98 32.16
CA TYR A 419 -3.10 -17.68 32.11
C TYR A 419 -2.31 -18.62 33.03
N ASP A 420 -1.29 -19.30 32.51
CA ASP A 420 -0.17 -19.73 33.33
C ASP A 420 0.80 -18.55 33.50
N ASN A 421 0.65 -17.81 34.60
CA ASN A 421 1.57 -16.73 34.97
C ASN A 421 2.93 -17.24 35.48
N GLY A 422 3.22 -18.54 35.41
CA GLY A 422 4.46 -19.14 35.93
C GLY A 422 4.60 -19.06 37.45
N ASN A 423 3.56 -18.61 38.17
CA ASN A 423 3.51 -18.55 39.62
C ASN A 423 2.27 -19.32 40.08
N GLY A 424 2.42 -20.64 40.20
CA GLY A 424 1.33 -21.57 40.35
C GLY A 424 0.41 -21.30 41.56
N THR A 425 -0.90 -21.33 41.32
CA THR A 425 -1.85 -22.24 42.00
C THR A 425 -3.15 -22.24 41.20
N ILE A 426 -3.47 -23.34 40.51
CA ILE A 426 -4.80 -23.57 39.93
C ILE A 426 -5.61 -24.35 40.97
N VAL A 427 -6.69 -23.76 41.48
CA VAL A 427 -7.77 -24.49 42.15
C VAL A 427 -8.85 -24.73 41.10
N ILE A 428 -9.07 -25.99 40.75
CA ILE A 428 -10.18 -26.41 39.89
C ILE A 428 -11.43 -26.57 40.78
N PRO A 429 -12.58 -25.95 40.46
CA PRO A 429 -13.85 -26.41 40.98
C PRO A 429 -14.30 -27.62 40.16
N GLY A 430 -14.25 -28.80 40.77
CA GLY A 430 -15.01 -29.96 40.33
C GLY A 430 -16.33 -29.99 41.09
N ASP A 431 -17.41 -30.24 40.36
CA ASP A 431 -18.68 -30.68 40.93
C ASP A 431 -18.46 -31.86 41.87
N ASP A 432 -18.99 -31.78 43.08
CA ASP A 432 -19.50 -32.97 43.77
C ASP A 432 -20.77 -32.59 44.54
N ASP A 433 -21.84 -33.24 44.13
CA ASP A 433 -23.17 -33.23 44.71
C ASP A 433 -23.14 -33.99 46.05
N SER A 434 -23.35 -33.29 47.17
CA SER A 434 -23.94 -33.90 48.36
C SER A 434 -24.49 -32.87 49.35
N GLY A 435 -25.82 -32.81 49.44
CA GLY A 435 -26.57 -32.95 50.69
C GLY A 435 -26.30 -31.99 51.86
N ASP A 436 -27.26 -31.10 52.07
CA ASP A 436 -28.01 -30.84 53.32
C ASP A 436 -27.31 -30.42 54.63
N ASP A 437 -28.10 -29.68 55.41
CA ASP A 437 -27.93 -29.16 56.79
C ASP A 437 -27.05 -27.90 56.94
N ASP A 438 -27.61 -26.71 57.21
CA ASP A 438 -28.37 -26.22 58.38
C ASP A 438 -27.48 -25.56 59.46
N THR A 439 -27.88 -24.34 59.85
CA THR A 439 -27.42 -23.48 60.97
C THR A 439 -25.93 -23.08 61.00
N GLY A 440 -25.49 -21.88 61.35
CA GLY A 440 -26.02 -20.77 62.14
C GLY A 440 -24.82 -19.94 62.64
N ASP A 441 -25.11 -18.76 63.19
CA ASP A 441 -24.24 -17.89 64.02
C ASP A 441 -23.11 -17.04 63.39
N THR A 442 -23.43 -15.74 63.24
CA THR A 442 -22.65 -14.63 63.84
C THR A 442 -23.15 -14.41 65.28
N PRO A 443 -22.54 -13.62 66.21
CA PRO A 443 -21.51 -12.57 66.08
C PRO A 443 -20.48 -12.43 67.25
N GLY A 444 -19.60 -11.41 67.21
CA GLY A 444 -18.93 -10.79 68.38
C GLY A 444 -17.49 -10.30 68.08
N ASP A 445 -17.22 -8.98 67.92
CA ASP A 445 -16.95 -7.95 68.96
C ASP A 445 -15.50 -8.05 69.50
N ASP A 446 -14.63 -7.04 69.73
CA ASP A 446 -14.69 -5.57 69.88
C ASP A 446 -13.24 -5.02 69.77
N SER A 447 -13.13 -3.68 69.70
CA SER A 447 -12.05 -2.76 70.09
C SER A 447 -11.02 -2.39 69.00
N GLY A 448 -10.80 -1.12 68.63
CA GLY A 448 -11.23 0.15 69.19
C GLY A 448 -10.04 1.13 69.21
N ASN A 449 -10.02 2.14 68.33
CA ASN A 449 -9.55 3.51 68.63
C ASN A 449 -9.52 4.42 67.38
N GLU A 450 -10.18 5.55 67.51
CA GLU A 450 -10.08 6.79 66.72
C GLU A 450 -10.48 7.96 67.68
N PRO A 451 -10.35 9.25 67.33
CA PRO A 451 -9.23 10.06 66.84
C PRO A 451 -9.06 11.30 67.77
N PRO A 452 -8.69 12.55 67.33
CA PRO A 452 -9.69 13.41 66.68
C PRO A 452 -9.19 14.47 65.63
N HIS A 453 -10.05 14.74 64.63
CA HIS A 453 -10.62 16.04 64.17
C HIS A 453 -9.69 17.22 63.76
N GLU A 454 -10.00 18.13 62.82
CA GLU A 454 -11.28 18.72 62.32
C GLU A 454 -10.92 19.59 61.07
N GLU A 455 -11.61 19.49 59.92
CA GLU A 455 -12.77 20.28 59.42
C GLU A 455 -12.46 21.41 58.39
N GLU A 456 -13.06 21.24 57.20
CA GLU A 456 -13.48 22.22 56.16
C GLU A 456 -14.58 23.19 56.71
N PRO A 457 -15.09 24.28 56.06
CA PRO A 457 -15.35 24.41 54.61
C PRO A 457 -15.46 25.84 53.95
N SER A 458 -15.72 25.84 52.63
CA SER A 458 -16.70 26.69 51.87
C SER A 458 -16.28 27.97 51.09
N THR A 459 -16.66 27.94 49.79
CA THR A 459 -17.29 28.94 48.89
C THR A 459 -16.88 30.43 48.92
N ASP A 460 -16.38 30.95 47.79
CA ASP A 460 -17.10 31.89 46.88
C ASP A 460 -16.13 32.56 45.88
N ASN A 461 -16.66 32.87 44.69
CA ASN A 461 -16.01 33.72 43.68
C ASN A 461 -16.73 35.08 43.64
N PRO A 462 -16.01 36.22 43.56
CA PRO A 462 -16.33 37.13 42.47
C PRO A 462 -15.12 37.93 41.91
N GLY A 463 -15.09 38.09 40.58
CA GLY A 463 -15.01 39.39 39.90
C GLY A 463 -13.73 40.26 40.00
N ASN A 464 -12.93 40.21 38.94
CA ASN A 464 -12.25 41.30 38.20
C ASN A 464 -12.02 42.66 38.89
N GLN A 465 -10.74 43.06 39.06
CA GLN A 465 -10.22 44.41 38.72
C GLN A 465 -8.68 44.51 38.89
N ASN A 466 -8.00 45.06 37.88
CA ASN A 466 -6.65 45.65 37.94
C ASN A 466 -6.83 47.18 37.84
N PRO A 467 -6.02 48.09 38.45
CA PRO A 467 -4.67 48.39 37.92
C PRO A 467 -3.61 48.97 38.91
N GLY A 468 -2.33 48.92 38.51
CA GLY A 468 -1.25 49.85 38.92
C GLY A 468 -0.11 49.20 39.71
N SER A 469 1.06 48.94 39.12
CA SER A 469 2.14 49.87 38.71
C SER A 469 3.34 49.78 39.67
N GLU A 470 4.30 48.92 39.37
CA GLU A 470 5.70 49.15 39.73
C GLU A 470 6.62 48.95 38.50
N THR A 471 7.46 49.94 38.27
CA THR A 471 8.47 50.04 37.21
C THR A 471 9.71 49.17 37.48
N PRO A 472 10.47 48.82 36.43
CA PRO A 472 11.20 47.56 36.34
C PRO A 472 12.64 47.62 36.87
N SER A 473 13.07 46.53 37.49
CA SER A 473 14.48 46.17 37.67
C SER A 473 15.10 45.78 36.32
N THR A 474 16.19 46.44 35.96
CA THR A 474 17.03 46.14 34.80
C THR A 474 17.73 44.79 34.97
N GLU A 475 17.19 43.75 34.34
CA GLU A 475 17.89 42.48 34.13
C GLU A 475 18.97 42.62 33.05
N VAL A 476 20.12 42.01 33.32
CA VAL A 476 21.20 41.81 32.34
C VAL A 476 20.68 40.88 31.23
N PRO A 477 20.84 41.19 29.93
CA PRO A 477 20.30 40.33 28.87
C PRO A 477 21.01 38.98 28.88
N ALA A 478 20.24 37.90 28.94
CA ALA A 478 20.73 36.55 28.70
C ALA A 478 21.41 36.48 27.31
N SER A 479 22.53 35.76 27.20
CA SER A 479 23.21 35.55 25.92
C SER A 479 22.26 34.88 24.90
N PRO A 480 22.26 35.30 23.61
CA PRO A 480 21.39 34.71 22.60
C PRO A 480 21.67 33.22 22.43
N LYS A 481 20.62 32.39 22.40
CA LYS A 481 20.68 30.93 22.22
C LYS A 481 20.93 30.55 20.76
N ALA A 482 20.55 31.41 19.83
CA ALA A 482 20.87 31.27 18.42
C ALA A 482 22.39 31.19 18.21
N THR A 483 22.82 30.28 17.36
CA THR A 483 24.23 30.09 16.97
C THR A 483 24.48 30.43 15.50
N GLY A 484 23.45 30.88 14.77
CA GLY A 484 23.52 31.26 13.36
C GLY A 484 22.25 31.97 12.87
N LEU A 485 22.15 32.18 11.55
CA LEU A 485 20.98 32.78 10.90
C LEU A 485 19.68 32.07 11.32
N PRO A 486 18.54 32.78 11.38
CA PRO A 486 17.27 32.13 11.62
C PRO A 486 17.01 31.00 10.61
N GLY A 487 16.32 29.94 11.03
CA GLY A 487 15.79 28.96 10.09
C GLY A 487 14.90 29.66 9.05
N THR A 488 14.85 29.12 7.83
CA THR A 488 14.07 29.76 6.75
C THR A 488 12.58 29.72 7.13
N PRO A 489 11.93 30.90 7.36
CA PRO A 489 10.51 30.91 7.69
C PRO A 489 9.69 30.58 6.43
N PHE A 490 8.56 29.93 6.61
CA PHE A 490 7.54 29.73 5.59
C PHE A 490 6.27 30.43 6.02
N ILE A 491 5.55 31.06 5.08
CA ILE A 491 4.26 31.71 5.36
C ILE A 491 3.13 31.12 4.53
N GLU A 492 1.94 31.11 5.13
CA GLU A 492 0.68 30.65 4.56
C GLU A 492 -0.47 31.57 5.02
N GLN A 493 -1.54 31.66 4.25
CA GLN A 493 -2.77 32.35 4.65
C GLN A 493 -3.76 31.39 5.33
N SER A 494 -4.53 31.92 6.28
CA SER A 494 -5.51 31.17 7.08
C SER A 494 -6.84 30.87 6.38
N THR A 495 -7.15 31.53 5.26
CA THR A 495 -8.41 31.36 4.51
C THR A 495 -8.19 31.56 3.01
N TRP A 496 -9.00 30.94 2.13
CA TRP A 496 -8.81 30.95 0.66
C TRP A 496 -10.00 31.50 -0.15
N ASN A 497 -10.91 32.24 0.49
CA ASN A 497 -12.18 32.69 -0.11
C ASN A 497 -12.27 34.22 -0.35
N GLY A 498 -11.13 34.89 -0.46
CA GLY A 498 -11.02 36.31 -0.82
C GLY A 498 -11.60 37.29 0.20
N GLU A 499 -11.57 36.93 1.49
CA GLU A 499 -12.04 37.77 2.59
C GLU A 499 -11.20 39.05 2.72
N ALA A 500 -11.85 40.12 3.17
CA ALA A 500 -11.16 41.38 3.47
C ALA A 500 -10.22 41.26 4.68
N SER A 501 -10.48 40.30 5.56
CA SER A 501 -9.71 40.07 6.79
C SER A 501 -9.24 38.62 6.85
N PHE A 502 -7.93 38.42 7.01
CA PHE A 502 -7.28 37.12 6.98
C PHE A 502 -5.98 37.17 7.77
N GLY A 503 -5.56 36.03 8.32
CA GLY A 503 -4.25 35.87 8.94
C GLY A 503 -3.19 35.36 7.96
N ILE A 504 -1.99 35.93 7.99
CA ILE A 504 -0.76 35.36 7.41
C ILE A 504 0.03 34.69 8.54
N LYS A 505 0.04 33.36 8.54
CA LYS A 505 0.76 32.54 9.51
C LYS A 505 2.17 32.28 9.02
N MET A 506 3.16 32.62 9.85
CA MET A 506 4.56 32.26 9.69
C MET A 506 4.84 31.02 10.53
N ASN A 507 5.53 30.04 9.94
CA ASN A 507 6.11 28.88 10.61
C ASN A 507 7.59 28.77 10.26
N MET A 508 8.44 28.55 11.27
CA MET A 508 9.82 28.14 11.13
C MET A 508 9.99 26.86 11.95
N TRP A 509 9.99 25.71 11.28
CA TRP A 509 9.83 24.41 11.93
C TRP A 509 11.09 23.93 12.66
N TRP A 510 12.29 24.34 12.21
CA TRP A 510 13.57 24.01 12.84
C TRP A 510 14.63 25.06 12.45
N GLY A 511 15.71 25.16 13.23
CA GLY A 511 16.80 26.12 13.03
C GLY A 511 16.88 27.17 14.13
N ASN A 512 17.79 28.15 14.00
CA ASN A 512 17.86 29.22 15.00
C ASN A 512 16.58 30.07 14.94
N ASN A 513 16.07 30.51 16.07
CA ASN A 513 14.94 31.42 16.12
C ASN A 513 15.34 32.83 15.66
N GLY A 514 14.37 33.53 15.08
CA GLY A 514 14.43 34.98 14.97
C GLY A 514 14.00 35.64 16.27
N THR A 515 14.60 36.77 16.60
CA THR A 515 14.11 37.66 17.66
C THR A 515 13.18 38.75 17.12
N LEU A 516 13.06 38.88 15.79
CA LEU A 516 12.18 39.83 15.11
C LEU A 516 11.64 39.22 13.80
N ALA A 517 10.32 39.17 13.62
CA ALA A 517 9.68 38.96 12.33
C ALA A 517 9.11 40.28 11.80
N GLN A 518 9.27 40.52 10.50
CA GLN A 518 8.79 41.69 9.78
C GLN A 518 7.97 41.24 8.58
N LEU A 519 6.67 41.57 8.57
CA LEU A 519 5.77 41.28 7.45
C LEU A 519 5.78 42.43 6.44
N TYR A 520 6.08 42.10 5.20
CA TYR A 520 6.05 43.00 4.05
C TYR A 520 4.83 42.71 3.19
N GLU A 521 4.18 43.76 2.70
CA GLU A 521 3.12 43.72 1.69
C GLU A 521 3.59 44.54 0.47
N ASN A 522 3.61 43.91 -0.71
CA ASN A 522 4.08 44.53 -1.96
C ASN A 522 5.47 45.18 -1.81
N GLY A 523 6.35 44.57 -1.00
CA GLY A 523 7.68 45.08 -0.69
C GLY A 523 7.76 46.14 0.42
N ASN A 524 6.62 46.62 0.94
CA ASN A 524 6.57 47.61 2.02
C ASN A 524 6.34 46.93 3.38
N LEU A 525 7.10 47.32 4.40
CA LEU A 525 6.91 46.80 5.76
C LEU A 525 5.56 47.27 6.32
N ILE A 526 4.70 46.33 6.74
CA ILE A 526 3.36 46.64 7.27
C ILE A 526 3.14 46.19 8.71
N ALA A 527 3.90 45.22 9.21
CA ALA A 527 3.82 44.77 10.60
C ALA A 527 5.15 44.16 11.07
N SER A 528 5.37 44.13 12.38
CA SER A 528 6.50 43.42 12.99
C SER A 528 6.10 42.78 14.31
N GLN A 529 6.82 41.73 14.69
CA GLN A 529 6.66 41.00 15.95
C GLN A 529 8.02 40.63 16.52
N THR A 530 8.25 40.90 17.80
CA THR A 530 9.46 40.46 18.51
C THR A 530 9.23 39.13 19.22
N PHE A 531 10.29 38.34 19.37
CA PHE A 531 10.24 37.05 20.04
C PHE A 531 11.42 36.88 20.99
N THR A 532 11.22 36.03 22.01
CA THR A 532 12.32 35.49 22.80
C THR A 532 13.06 34.44 21.99
N ASP A 533 14.39 34.47 22.04
CA ASP A 533 15.24 33.47 21.40
C ASP A 533 15.16 32.14 22.16
N ASN A 534 14.40 31.19 21.60
CA ASN A 534 14.24 29.83 22.09
C ASN A 534 14.92 28.80 21.18
N SER A 535 15.97 29.21 20.46
CA SER A 535 16.69 28.33 19.53
C SER A 535 17.08 27.00 20.17
N PRO A 536 16.97 25.87 19.44
CA PRO A 536 16.54 25.73 18.04
C PRO A 536 15.07 25.29 17.87
N ASN A 537 14.17 25.69 18.78
CA ASN A 537 12.77 25.25 18.77
C ASN A 537 12.00 25.78 17.54
N ALA A 538 10.87 25.14 17.20
CA ALA A 538 9.97 25.68 16.19
C ALA A 538 9.40 27.06 16.63
N GLN A 539 9.23 27.96 15.68
CA GLN A 539 8.73 29.33 15.91
C GLN A 539 7.57 29.63 14.96
N SER A 540 6.42 30.06 15.50
CA SER A 540 5.22 30.36 14.72
C SER A 540 4.54 31.64 15.20
N TYR A 541 3.94 32.37 14.27
CA TYR A 541 3.16 33.59 14.57
C TYR A 541 2.17 33.91 13.47
N VAL A 542 1.01 34.48 13.82
CA VAL A 542 -0.02 34.90 12.85
C VAL A 542 -0.13 36.42 12.82
N PHE A 543 0.12 37.02 11.66
CA PHE A 543 -0.17 38.42 11.39
C PHE A 543 -1.60 38.57 10.89
N ASN A 544 -2.46 39.23 11.66
CA ASN A 544 -3.84 39.48 11.25
C ASN A 544 -3.93 40.73 10.35
N ILE A 545 -4.36 40.53 9.11
CA ILE A 545 -4.70 41.58 8.16
C ILE A 545 -6.20 41.83 8.24
N LEU A 546 -6.59 43.09 8.37
CA LEU A 546 -8.00 43.47 8.58
C LEU A 546 -8.47 44.45 7.50
N ASN A 547 -9.69 44.24 7.02
CA ASN A 547 -10.46 45.18 6.19
C ASN A 547 -9.75 45.65 4.91
N LYS A 548 -9.05 44.73 4.25
CA LYS A 548 -8.34 44.99 3.01
C LYS A 548 -9.32 45.27 1.86
N ALA A 549 -8.97 46.22 0.99
CA ALA A 549 -9.76 46.53 -0.21
C ALA A 549 -9.61 45.42 -1.27
N ASN A 550 -10.51 45.40 -2.25
CA ASN A 550 -10.40 44.45 -3.36
C ASN A 550 -9.10 44.67 -4.14
N GLY A 551 -8.33 43.60 -4.35
CA GLY A 551 -7.03 43.65 -5.00
C GLY A 551 -6.15 42.45 -4.64
N THR A 552 -5.02 42.33 -5.33
CA THR A 552 -4.02 41.29 -5.04
C THR A 552 -2.85 41.91 -4.30
N TYR A 553 -2.43 41.27 -3.21
CA TYR A 553 -1.37 41.74 -2.32
C TYR A 553 -0.35 40.61 -2.13
N ALA A 554 0.93 40.93 -2.30
CA ALA A 554 2.05 40.01 -2.13
C ALA A 554 2.62 40.15 -0.72
N TYR A 555 2.57 39.10 0.10
CA TYR A 555 3.08 39.07 1.46
C TYR A 555 4.39 38.29 1.55
N GLN A 556 5.35 38.78 2.34
CA GLN A 556 6.59 38.06 2.68
C GLN A 556 7.00 38.40 4.11
N VAL A 557 7.47 37.42 4.88
CA VAL A 557 8.05 37.68 6.21
C VAL A 557 9.58 37.58 6.15
N LYS A 558 10.25 38.54 6.78
CA LYS A 558 11.68 38.47 7.08
C LYS A 558 11.86 38.21 8.57
N LEU A 559 12.51 37.10 8.91
CA LEU A 559 12.79 36.69 10.27
C LEU A 559 14.28 36.95 10.57
N SER A 560 14.57 37.70 11.62
CA SER A 560 15.91 38.21 11.93
C SER A 560 16.33 37.86 13.35
N ASN A 561 17.62 37.57 13.56
CA ASN A 561 18.28 37.52 14.86
C ASN A 561 19.64 38.26 14.80
N SER A 562 20.48 38.15 15.82
CA SER A 562 21.81 38.79 15.87
C SER A 562 22.79 38.33 14.79
N PHE A 563 22.52 37.22 14.10
CA PHE A 563 23.37 36.66 13.05
C PHE A 563 22.90 37.02 11.64
N GLY A 564 21.73 37.63 11.49
CA GLY A 564 21.21 38.12 10.22
C GLY A 564 19.74 37.76 10.01
N THR A 565 19.33 37.71 8.74
CA THR A 565 17.91 37.64 8.35
C THR A 565 17.66 36.56 7.31
N ALA A 566 16.61 35.75 7.52
CA ALA A 566 16.08 34.81 6.55
C ALA A 566 14.71 35.30 6.05
N ALA A 567 14.45 35.18 4.75
CA ALA A 567 13.19 35.59 4.14
C ALA A 567 12.33 34.36 3.79
N SER A 568 11.00 34.51 3.89
CA SER A 568 10.06 33.47 3.52
C SER A 568 9.79 33.41 2.01
N ASN A 569 9.05 32.38 1.61
CA ASN A 569 8.24 32.41 0.39
C ASN A 569 7.34 33.65 0.35
N THR A 570 6.92 34.04 -0.85
CA THR A 570 5.92 35.11 -1.05
C THR A 570 4.54 34.48 -1.24
N VAL A 571 3.54 34.98 -0.53
CA VAL A 571 2.12 34.59 -0.68
C VAL A 571 1.37 35.72 -1.36
N ASN A 572 0.80 35.46 -2.54
CA ASN A 572 -0.13 36.39 -3.18
C ASN A 572 -1.55 36.10 -2.71
N TYR A 573 -2.20 37.07 -2.07
CA TYR A 573 -3.59 36.96 -1.63
C TYR A 573 -4.47 37.93 -2.41
N THR A 574 -5.51 37.41 -3.05
CA THR A 574 -6.51 38.22 -3.76
C THR A 574 -7.75 38.41 -2.89
N VAL A 575 -7.99 39.65 -2.49
CA VAL A 575 -9.19 40.08 -1.76
C VAL A 575 -10.28 40.40 -2.77
N THR A 576 -11.45 39.76 -2.62
CA THR A 576 -12.62 39.95 -3.48
C THR A 576 -13.86 40.43 -2.72
N LYS A 577 -13.85 40.35 -1.38
CA LYS A 577 -14.93 40.76 -0.47
C LYS A 577 -14.59 41.98 0.39
N GLY A 578 -13.59 42.75 -0.03
CA GLY A 578 -13.22 44.03 0.54
C GLY A 578 -14.07 45.19 0.04
N SER A 579 -13.86 46.35 0.63
CA SER A 579 -14.40 47.60 0.10
C SER A 579 -13.88 47.85 -1.33
N ALA A 580 -14.72 48.44 -2.19
CA ALA A 580 -14.34 48.78 -3.56
C ALA A 580 -13.06 49.64 -3.56
N SER A 581 -12.05 49.23 -4.33
CA SER A 581 -10.77 49.94 -4.44
C SER A 581 -11.01 51.33 -5.06
N THR A 582 -10.70 52.40 -4.33
CA THR A 582 -10.79 53.79 -4.80
C THR A 582 -9.52 54.29 -5.48
N THR A 583 -8.53 53.42 -5.69
CA THR A 583 -7.28 53.77 -6.36
C THR A 583 -7.32 53.34 -7.83
N PRO A 584 -7.24 54.27 -8.80
CA PRO A 584 -7.22 53.92 -10.21
C PRO A 584 -5.92 53.16 -10.54
N VAL A 585 -6.06 52.09 -11.34
CA VAL A 585 -4.94 51.36 -11.91
C VAL A 585 -4.15 52.31 -12.82
N VAL A 586 -2.95 52.71 -12.38
CA VAL A 586 -1.98 53.39 -13.25
C VAL A 586 -1.28 52.33 -14.08
N THR A 587 -1.62 52.26 -15.37
CA THR A 587 -0.83 51.58 -16.39
C THR A 587 0.54 52.28 -16.53
N PRO A 588 1.68 51.59 -16.43
CA PRO A 588 2.96 52.17 -16.81
C PRO A 588 3.02 52.35 -18.34
N GLN A 589 3.19 53.59 -18.78
CA GLN A 589 3.53 53.96 -20.15
C GLN A 589 5.03 53.67 -20.42
N PRO A 590 5.46 53.42 -21.67
CA PRO A 590 6.87 53.14 -22.00
C PRO A 590 7.71 54.42 -21.93
N GLN A 591 8.94 54.33 -21.41
CA GLN A 591 9.96 55.38 -21.45
C GLN A 591 11.23 54.83 -22.13
N PRO A 592 11.97 55.65 -22.94
CA PRO A 592 12.81 55.13 -24.02
C PRO A 592 14.21 54.67 -23.60
N GLU A 593 14.77 53.86 -24.49
CA GLU A 593 16.02 53.12 -24.46
C GLU A 593 17.28 54.01 -24.38
N PRO A 594 18.28 53.69 -23.53
CA PRO A 594 19.63 54.22 -23.64
C PRO A 594 20.54 53.31 -24.51
N GLU A 595 21.34 53.92 -25.38
CA GLU A 595 22.39 53.28 -26.22
C GLU A 595 23.50 52.59 -25.38
N PRO A 596 24.25 51.62 -25.95
CA PRO A 596 24.85 50.51 -25.22
C PRO A 596 26.31 50.73 -24.78
N GLU A 597 26.70 50.05 -23.69
CA GLU A 597 28.08 49.61 -23.45
C GLU A 597 28.17 48.07 -23.56
N PRO A 598 29.31 47.51 -24.03
CA PRO A 598 29.36 46.24 -24.74
C PRO A 598 29.37 44.99 -23.83
N GLN A 599 28.70 43.93 -24.31
CA GLN A 599 28.65 42.57 -23.71
C GLN A 599 30.01 41.84 -23.71
N PRO A 600 30.15 40.81 -22.85
CA PRO A 600 30.04 39.45 -23.40
C PRO A 600 29.32 38.43 -22.49
N GLY A 601 28.28 37.79 -23.06
CA GLY A 601 28.01 36.34 -22.96
C GLY A 601 27.01 35.83 -21.92
N GLN A 602 26.10 34.94 -22.40
CA GLN A 602 25.23 34.00 -21.66
C GLN A 602 23.91 34.59 -21.10
N ASP A 603 22.72 33.98 -21.18
CA ASP A 603 22.19 32.75 -21.79
C ASP A 603 20.70 33.06 -22.10
N GLU A 604 20.14 32.53 -23.18
CA GLU A 604 18.73 32.76 -23.53
C GLU A 604 17.77 32.14 -22.50
N GLU A 605 16.82 32.95 -22.01
CA GLU A 605 15.69 32.54 -21.17
C GLU A 605 14.68 31.73 -22.02
N PRO A 606 14.19 30.55 -21.57
CA PRO A 606 13.33 29.70 -22.38
C PRO A 606 11.95 30.35 -22.66
N PRO A 607 11.37 30.12 -23.85
CA PRO A 607 10.19 30.84 -24.30
C PRO A 607 8.93 30.43 -23.52
N VAL A 608 8.11 31.43 -23.18
CA VAL A 608 6.73 31.26 -22.71
C VAL A 608 5.89 30.65 -23.83
N ILE A 609 5.48 29.39 -23.68
CA ILE A 609 4.55 28.73 -24.60
C ILE A 609 3.12 29.04 -24.15
N ASN A 610 2.39 29.81 -24.96
CA ASN A 610 0.93 29.94 -24.85
C ASN A 610 0.27 28.63 -25.31
N PRO A 611 -0.62 28.00 -24.52
CA PRO A 611 -1.40 26.87 -24.99
C PRO A 611 -2.41 27.35 -26.04
N GLY A 612 -2.16 26.94 -27.29
CA GLY A 612 -3.03 27.24 -28.42
C GLY A 612 -4.42 26.64 -28.23
N THR A 613 -5.43 27.52 -28.19
CA THR A 613 -6.81 27.16 -28.51
C THR A 613 -6.90 26.98 -30.02
N GLY A 614 -6.74 25.75 -30.50
CA GLY A 614 -6.82 25.48 -31.93
C GLY A 614 -6.78 24.01 -32.27
N SER A 615 -7.79 23.58 -33.01
CA SER A 615 -7.89 22.34 -33.78
C SER A 615 -6.75 22.22 -34.81
N GLY A 616 -5.51 22.03 -34.34
CA GLY A 616 -4.36 21.78 -35.21
C GLY A 616 -4.54 20.46 -35.96
N ASP A 617 -4.29 20.49 -37.27
CA ASP A 617 -4.36 19.32 -38.15
C ASP A 617 -3.63 18.11 -37.55
N PRO A 618 -4.15 16.89 -37.72
CA PRO A 618 -3.60 15.72 -37.05
C PRO A 618 -2.18 15.42 -37.55
N VAL A 619 -1.23 15.33 -36.62
CA VAL A 619 0.06 14.65 -36.86
C VAL A 619 -0.24 13.16 -37.03
N ILE A 620 -0.55 12.76 -38.27
CA ILE A 620 -0.61 11.35 -38.64
C ILE A 620 0.83 10.95 -38.93
N ASN A 621 1.43 10.14 -38.04
CA ASN A 621 2.72 9.52 -38.32
C ASN A 621 2.57 8.63 -39.56
N LYS A 622 3.14 9.08 -40.69
CA LYS A 622 2.97 8.43 -42.01
C LYS A 622 3.80 7.15 -42.13
N SER A 623 4.73 6.94 -41.20
CA SER A 623 5.68 5.84 -41.24
C SER A 623 5.17 4.56 -40.56
N LEU A 624 4.07 4.64 -39.82
CA LEU A 624 3.43 3.49 -39.16
C LEU A 624 2.22 2.96 -39.94
N PRO A 625 1.95 1.65 -39.92
CA PRO A 625 0.71 1.12 -40.45
C PRO A 625 -0.49 1.62 -39.65
N LYS A 626 -1.68 1.60 -40.26
CA LYS A 626 -2.93 2.05 -39.62
C LYS A 626 -3.25 1.27 -38.34
N ARG A 627 -2.90 -0.02 -38.32
CA ARG A 627 -3.08 -0.94 -37.20
C ARG A 627 -1.72 -1.46 -36.80
N ILE A 628 -1.33 -1.31 -35.54
CA ILE A 628 0.00 -1.70 -35.03
C ILE A 628 -0.11 -2.86 -34.03
N MET A 629 0.91 -3.71 -34.03
CA MET A 629 1.30 -4.52 -32.87
C MET A 629 2.51 -3.84 -32.22
N SER A 630 2.33 -3.38 -30.99
CA SER A 630 3.38 -2.82 -30.12
C SER A 630 3.76 -3.86 -29.07
N GLY A 631 5.06 -4.05 -28.80
CA GLY A 631 5.51 -5.03 -27.81
C GLY A 631 6.79 -4.62 -27.12
N TYR A 632 6.85 -4.82 -25.80
CA TYR A 632 8.05 -4.58 -25.01
C TYR A 632 9.08 -5.69 -25.22
N TRP A 633 10.35 -5.32 -25.36
CA TRP A 633 11.48 -6.23 -25.57
C TRP A 633 12.52 -6.02 -24.49
N HIS A 634 12.87 -7.10 -23.79
CA HIS A 634 13.74 -7.06 -22.61
C HIS A 634 15.22 -6.92 -23.02
N THR A 635 15.92 -5.90 -22.51
CA THR A 635 17.37 -5.71 -22.75
C THR A 635 18.27 -6.60 -21.89
N TRP A 636 17.70 -7.36 -20.95
CA TRP A 636 18.40 -8.22 -19.99
C TRP A 636 18.15 -9.72 -20.23
N ASP A 637 18.96 -10.55 -19.56
CA ASP A 637 18.81 -12.01 -19.55
C ASP A 637 18.43 -12.47 -18.14
N GLY A 638 17.14 -12.75 -17.93
CA GLY A 638 16.57 -13.08 -16.62
C GLY A 638 15.04 -13.14 -16.63
N GLY A 639 14.47 -14.21 -16.07
CA GLY A 639 13.02 -14.46 -16.01
C GLY A 639 12.40 -14.95 -17.32
N CYS A 640 12.79 -14.38 -18.46
CA CYS A 640 12.47 -14.84 -19.82
C CYS A 640 13.75 -15.03 -20.64
N PRO A 641 13.74 -15.90 -21.68
CA PRO A 641 14.85 -16.00 -22.61
C PRO A 641 15.16 -14.64 -23.26
N TYR A 642 16.45 -14.29 -23.30
CA TYR A 642 16.92 -13.20 -24.15
C TYR A 642 16.71 -13.55 -25.63
N ILE A 643 16.00 -12.69 -26.36
CA ILE A 643 15.75 -12.84 -27.79
C ILE A 643 16.60 -11.81 -28.50
N ARG A 644 17.54 -12.21 -29.36
CA ARG A 644 18.27 -11.25 -30.18
C ARG A 644 17.28 -10.40 -30.98
N LEU A 645 17.49 -9.09 -31.05
CA LEU A 645 16.55 -8.17 -31.66
C LEU A 645 16.16 -8.57 -33.11
N ALA A 646 17.10 -8.98 -33.95
CA ALA A 646 16.81 -9.43 -35.32
C ALA A 646 15.94 -10.69 -35.43
N ASP A 647 15.82 -11.47 -34.35
CA ASP A 647 15.07 -12.73 -34.26
C ASP A 647 13.66 -12.54 -33.69
N VAL A 648 13.28 -11.30 -33.34
CA VAL A 648 11.91 -10.95 -32.95
C VAL A 648 10.94 -11.31 -34.09
N ASP A 649 9.81 -11.93 -33.73
CA ASP A 649 8.79 -12.38 -34.70
C ASP A 649 8.31 -11.21 -35.58
N SER A 650 8.07 -11.49 -36.86
CA SER A 650 7.70 -10.45 -37.82
C SER A 650 6.30 -9.86 -37.58
N SER A 651 5.51 -10.43 -36.66
CA SER A 651 4.20 -9.90 -36.27
C SER A 651 4.24 -8.54 -35.57
N TRP A 652 5.37 -8.13 -34.99
CA TRP A 652 5.51 -6.87 -34.25
C TRP A 652 5.86 -5.72 -35.18
N ASP A 653 5.15 -4.59 -35.12
CA ASP A 653 5.45 -3.40 -35.92
C ASP A 653 6.26 -2.38 -35.15
N VAL A 654 5.98 -2.26 -33.85
CA VAL A 654 6.73 -1.41 -32.92
C VAL A 654 7.33 -2.29 -31.83
N ILE A 655 8.63 -2.13 -31.61
CA ILE A 655 9.39 -2.81 -30.57
C ILE A 655 9.84 -1.74 -29.58
N ASN A 656 9.27 -1.78 -28.38
CA ASN A 656 9.62 -0.91 -27.26
C ASN A 656 10.81 -1.54 -26.52
N VAL A 657 11.98 -0.95 -26.65
CA VAL A 657 13.23 -1.45 -26.05
C VAL A 657 13.31 -1.00 -24.60
N SER A 658 13.32 -1.97 -23.68
CA SER A 658 13.15 -1.77 -22.24
C SER A 658 14.45 -2.00 -21.47
N PHE A 659 15.03 -1.04 -20.74
CA PHE A 659 14.64 0.37 -20.60
C PHE A 659 15.88 1.28 -20.60
N ALA A 660 15.67 2.57 -20.90
CA ALA A 660 16.52 3.63 -20.39
C ALA A 660 16.09 3.98 -18.96
N GLU A 661 17.06 4.01 -18.05
CA GLU A 661 16.86 4.14 -16.60
C GLU A 661 17.70 5.30 -16.05
N PRO A 662 17.35 5.87 -14.88
CA PRO A 662 18.24 6.82 -14.23
C PRO A 662 19.53 6.13 -13.79
N VAL A 663 20.65 6.86 -13.80
CA VAL A 663 21.93 6.35 -13.25
C VAL A 663 21.78 5.97 -11.78
N THR A 664 20.94 6.71 -11.05
CA THR A 664 20.59 6.46 -9.66
C THR A 664 19.08 6.57 -9.50
N PRO A 665 18.38 5.50 -9.07
CA PRO A 665 16.94 5.55 -8.79
C PRO A 665 16.59 6.67 -7.81
N GLY A 666 15.46 7.35 -8.04
CA GLY A 666 14.99 8.50 -7.26
C GLY A 666 15.81 9.78 -7.42
N SER A 667 16.72 9.86 -8.39
CA SER A 667 17.54 11.05 -8.55
C SER A 667 16.79 12.23 -9.19
N GLY A 668 17.16 13.44 -8.78
CA GLY A 668 16.62 14.71 -9.28
C GLY A 668 17.49 15.40 -10.32
N ASN A 669 18.54 14.74 -10.83
CA ASN A 669 19.59 15.34 -11.65
C ASN A 669 19.41 15.09 -13.16
N GLY A 670 18.43 14.28 -13.55
CA GLY A 670 18.14 13.93 -14.94
C GLY A 670 19.16 13.02 -15.63
N ARG A 671 20.14 12.44 -14.93
CA ARG A 671 21.15 11.56 -15.54
C ARG A 671 20.57 10.20 -15.87
N MET A 672 20.70 9.79 -17.13
CA MET A 672 20.17 8.52 -17.63
C MET A 672 21.29 7.58 -18.08
N LYS A 673 21.01 6.29 -18.07
CA LYS A 673 21.83 5.20 -18.60
C LYS A 673 20.98 4.31 -19.51
N PHE A 674 21.62 3.69 -20.50
CA PHE A 674 21.01 2.67 -21.34
C PHE A 674 22.06 1.62 -21.69
N GLY A 675 21.66 0.35 -21.70
CA GLY A 675 22.52 -0.77 -22.02
C GLY A 675 21.73 -2.01 -22.43
N VAL A 676 22.43 -2.97 -23.05
CA VAL A 676 21.86 -4.26 -23.48
C VAL A 676 22.79 -5.39 -23.04
N ALA A 677 22.24 -6.55 -22.68
CA ALA A 677 23.00 -7.73 -22.28
C ALA A 677 23.81 -8.37 -23.43
N GLY A 678 23.39 -8.14 -24.68
CA GLY A 678 24.07 -8.64 -25.89
C GLY A 678 25.18 -7.72 -26.42
N ASP A 679 25.75 -8.10 -27.57
CA ASP A 679 26.74 -7.26 -28.27
C ASP A 679 26.10 -5.97 -28.79
N VAL A 680 26.59 -4.82 -28.30
CA VAL A 680 26.05 -3.49 -28.62
C VAL A 680 26.15 -3.15 -30.11
N ASN A 681 27.23 -3.56 -30.79
CA ASN A 681 27.40 -3.28 -32.22
C ASN A 681 26.42 -4.11 -33.04
N GLN A 682 26.21 -5.37 -32.66
CA GLN A 682 25.23 -6.24 -33.28
C GLN A 682 23.80 -5.73 -33.04
N PHE A 683 23.51 -5.25 -31.83
CA PHE A 683 22.23 -4.62 -31.51
C PHE A 683 21.94 -3.41 -32.42
N LYS A 684 22.92 -2.51 -32.60
CA LYS A 684 22.80 -1.37 -33.55
C LYS A 684 22.56 -1.82 -34.99
N ALA A 685 23.24 -2.89 -35.44
CA ALA A 685 23.03 -3.46 -36.77
C ALA A 685 21.65 -4.11 -36.92
N ASP A 686 21.14 -4.75 -35.86
CA ASP A 686 19.82 -5.38 -35.83
C ASP A 686 18.71 -4.33 -35.88
N ILE A 687 18.86 -3.20 -35.17
CA ILE A 687 17.94 -2.03 -35.28
C ILE A 687 17.80 -1.63 -36.74
N LYS A 688 18.92 -1.39 -37.44
CA LYS A 688 18.90 -0.98 -38.85
C LYS A 688 18.28 -2.04 -39.77
N THR A 689 18.52 -3.31 -39.47
CA THR A 689 17.93 -4.43 -40.22
C THR A 689 16.42 -4.47 -40.08
N LEU A 690 15.88 -4.25 -38.88
CA LEU A 690 14.44 -4.23 -38.64
C LEU A 690 13.78 -2.95 -39.19
N GLN A 691 14.43 -1.80 -39.07
CA GLN A 691 13.98 -0.55 -39.69
C GLN A 691 13.87 -0.67 -41.21
N ALA A 692 14.83 -1.35 -41.85
CA ALA A 692 14.77 -1.64 -43.29
C ALA A 692 13.59 -2.57 -43.67
N LYS A 693 13.05 -3.35 -42.72
CA LYS A 693 11.83 -4.15 -42.87
C LYS A 693 10.56 -3.37 -42.51
N GLY A 694 10.66 -2.06 -42.27
CA GLY A 694 9.54 -1.19 -41.91
C GLY A 694 9.11 -1.27 -40.45
N LYS A 695 9.91 -1.92 -39.57
CA LYS A 695 9.65 -1.96 -38.13
C LYS A 695 10.12 -0.69 -37.46
N LYS A 696 9.50 -0.33 -36.34
CA LYS A 696 9.85 0.83 -35.53
C LYS A 696 10.46 0.39 -34.21
N ILE A 697 11.62 0.93 -33.90
CA ILE A 697 12.34 0.62 -32.66
C ILE A 697 12.33 1.85 -31.78
N VAL A 698 11.62 1.76 -30.66
CA VAL A 698 11.35 2.88 -29.76
C VAL A 698 12.09 2.64 -28.45
N LEU A 699 12.75 3.67 -27.91
CA LEU A 699 13.39 3.60 -26.60
C LEU A 699 12.35 3.82 -25.50
N SER A 700 12.08 2.81 -24.69
CA SER A 700 11.20 2.97 -23.53
C SER A 700 11.99 3.49 -22.33
N ILE A 701 11.46 4.53 -21.68
CA ILE A 701 12.05 5.20 -20.52
C ILE A 701 11.17 4.85 -19.32
N GLY A 702 11.70 4.06 -18.39
CA GLY A 702 10.85 3.46 -17.36
C GLY A 702 11.46 2.25 -16.67
N GLY A 703 10.57 1.38 -16.19
CA GLY A 703 10.87 0.17 -15.43
C GLY A 703 10.66 0.33 -13.92
N TYR A 704 10.53 -0.80 -13.21
CA TYR A 704 10.24 -0.82 -11.76
C TYR A 704 11.26 -0.03 -10.92
N GLU A 705 12.55 -0.05 -11.29
CA GLU A 705 13.61 0.75 -10.64
C GLU A 705 13.88 2.09 -11.37
N GLY A 706 13.10 2.39 -12.41
CA GLY A 706 13.30 3.47 -13.38
C GLY A 706 12.85 4.85 -12.92
N TYR A 707 12.52 5.07 -11.65
CA TYR A 707 11.93 6.32 -11.17
C TYR A 707 12.97 7.43 -10.95
N PHE A 708 12.64 8.64 -11.37
CA PHE A 708 13.42 9.89 -11.22
C PHE A 708 12.52 11.12 -11.32
N TYR A 709 12.99 12.32 -11.01
CA TYR A 709 12.20 13.54 -11.17
C TYR A 709 13.03 14.72 -11.69
N LEU A 710 12.38 15.71 -12.29
CA LEU A 710 13.03 16.87 -12.89
C LEU A 710 12.54 18.16 -12.20
N GLU A 711 13.27 18.67 -11.21
CA GLU A 711 12.81 19.87 -10.45
C GLU A 711 13.34 21.20 -11.02
N ASN A 712 14.30 21.17 -11.94
CA ASN A 712 14.93 22.38 -12.49
C ASN A 712 15.47 22.19 -13.91
N SER A 713 15.78 23.30 -14.56
CA SER A 713 16.26 23.34 -15.96
C SER A 713 17.57 22.59 -16.19
N SER A 714 18.44 22.49 -15.18
CA SER A 714 19.69 21.73 -15.31
C SER A 714 19.42 20.23 -15.43
N ALA A 715 18.50 19.70 -14.61
CA ALA A 715 18.03 18.33 -14.70
C ALA A 715 17.33 18.05 -16.04
N VAL A 716 16.49 19.00 -16.52
CA VAL A 716 15.87 18.92 -17.85
C VAL A 716 16.92 18.81 -18.95
N ASN A 717 17.88 19.74 -18.99
CA ASN A 717 18.93 19.74 -20.01
C ASN A 717 19.73 18.44 -20.00
N THR A 718 20.05 17.95 -18.81
CA THR A 718 20.79 16.70 -18.63
C THR A 718 20.01 15.50 -19.16
N PHE A 719 18.74 15.39 -18.79
CA PHE A 719 17.85 14.33 -19.27
C PHE A 719 17.68 14.38 -20.79
N VAL A 720 17.38 15.56 -21.34
CA VAL A 720 17.22 15.76 -22.78
C VAL A 720 18.50 15.37 -23.52
N ASN A 721 19.67 15.73 -23.01
CA ASN A 721 20.96 15.40 -23.62
C ASN A 721 21.25 13.90 -23.59
N ASP A 722 21.06 13.23 -22.45
CA ASP A 722 21.33 11.79 -22.32
C ASP A 722 20.38 10.98 -23.24
N ILE A 723 19.07 11.28 -23.23
CA ILE A 723 18.09 10.59 -24.07
C ILE A 723 18.35 10.82 -25.57
N LYS A 724 18.61 12.07 -25.99
CA LYS A 724 19.02 12.37 -27.38
C LYS A 724 20.32 11.66 -27.75
N GLY A 725 21.25 11.54 -26.80
CA GLY A 725 22.47 10.76 -26.95
C GLY A 725 22.16 9.31 -27.33
N PHE A 726 21.28 8.65 -26.60
CA PHE A 726 20.88 7.26 -26.90
C PHE A 726 20.12 7.16 -28.23
N ILE A 727 19.18 8.07 -28.50
CA ILE A 727 18.45 8.09 -29.78
C ILE A 727 19.42 8.19 -30.96
N ASN A 728 20.40 9.09 -30.89
CA ASN A 728 21.38 9.29 -31.95
C ASN A 728 22.37 8.12 -32.07
N GLU A 729 22.82 7.58 -30.94
CA GLU A 729 23.81 6.50 -30.90
C GLU A 729 23.26 5.18 -31.46
N TYR A 730 22.01 4.85 -31.12
CA TYR A 730 21.38 3.58 -31.51
C TYR A 730 20.48 3.73 -32.73
N GLY A 731 20.01 4.95 -33.02
CA GLY A 731 19.15 5.28 -34.14
C GLY A 731 17.70 4.88 -33.92
N PHE A 732 17.15 5.11 -32.73
CA PHE A 732 15.76 4.85 -32.38
C PHE A 732 14.78 5.74 -33.17
N ASP A 733 13.59 5.22 -33.47
CA ASP A 733 12.51 5.92 -34.19
C ASP A 733 11.65 6.81 -33.27
N GLY A 734 11.82 6.72 -31.96
CA GLY A 734 10.97 7.38 -30.99
C GLY A 734 11.34 7.10 -29.54
N ILE A 735 10.53 7.65 -28.65
CA ILE A 735 10.52 7.32 -27.22
C ILE A 735 9.13 6.84 -26.76
N ASP A 736 9.16 5.98 -25.76
CA ASP A 736 8.00 5.51 -25.03
C ASP A 736 8.14 5.93 -23.56
N ILE A 737 7.10 6.54 -23.00
CA ILE A 737 7.08 7.02 -21.62
C ILE A 737 6.36 6.00 -20.75
N ASP A 738 7.13 5.28 -19.95
CA ASP A 738 6.71 4.20 -19.06
C ASP A 738 7.18 4.47 -17.61
N LEU A 739 6.96 5.70 -17.17
CA LEU A 739 7.33 6.20 -15.85
C LEU A 739 6.29 5.83 -14.80
N GLU A 740 6.75 5.41 -13.64
CA GLU A 740 5.94 5.02 -12.49
C GLU A 740 6.42 5.76 -11.22
N GLN A 741 5.79 5.48 -10.09
CA GLN A 741 6.17 5.97 -8.77
C GLN A 741 6.21 7.51 -8.68
N SER A 742 7.24 8.08 -8.04
CA SER A 742 7.31 9.52 -7.76
C SER A 742 7.62 10.38 -8.99
N SER A 743 7.96 9.78 -10.14
CA SER A 743 8.25 10.51 -11.39
C SER A 743 7.12 11.40 -11.87
N VAL A 744 5.88 11.01 -11.56
CA VAL A 744 4.66 11.69 -12.02
C VAL A 744 3.83 12.26 -10.86
N ALA A 745 4.43 12.40 -9.68
CA ALA A 745 3.74 12.97 -8.53
C ALA A 745 3.44 14.47 -8.75
N MET A 746 2.21 14.87 -8.47
CA MET A 746 1.79 16.27 -8.46
C MET A 746 2.05 16.90 -7.09
N ASN A 747 2.01 18.24 -7.02
CA ASN A 747 1.86 18.92 -5.74
C ASN A 747 0.42 18.69 -5.26
N SER A 748 0.27 17.82 -4.26
CA SER A 748 -1.05 17.33 -3.80
C SER A 748 -2.01 18.48 -3.46
N GLY A 749 -3.19 18.49 -4.09
CA GLY A 749 -4.22 19.50 -3.91
C GLY A 749 -3.87 20.92 -4.38
N ALA A 750 -2.73 21.12 -5.03
CA ALA A 750 -2.21 22.43 -5.42
C ALA A 750 -2.03 22.61 -6.94
N ASP A 751 -2.50 21.65 -7.74
CA ASP A 751 -2.38 21.65 -9.20
C ASP A 751 -3.65 21.16 -9.92
N PRO A 752 -4.80 21.82 -9.69
CA PRO A 752 -6.10 21.28 -10.11
C PRO A 752 -6.36 21.39 -11.62
N ASP A 753 -5.69 22.33 -12.30
CA ASP A 753 -5.88 22.59 -13.72
C ASP A 753 -4.82 21.86 -14.54
N PHE A 754 -5.15 20.65 -14.98
CA PHE A 754 -4.26 19.82 -15.80
C PHE A 754 -3.85 20.48 -17.13
N ALA A 755 -4.61 21.47 -17.62
CA ALA A 755 -4.28 22.18 -18.86
C ALA A 755 -3.18 23.23 -18.65
N ASN A 756 -2.99 23.67 -17.40
CA ASN A 756 -1.95 24.64 -17.01
C ASN A 756 -1.22 24.11 -15.76
N PRO A 757 -0.52 22.97 -15.86
CA PRO A 757 0.11 22.33 -14.71
C PRO A 757 1.16 23.25 -14.09
N LYS A 758 1.26 23.22 -12.75
CA LYS A 758 2.16 24.05 -11.96
C LYS A 758 3.19 23.25 -11.18
N THR A 759 2.98 21.95 -11.03
CA THR A 759 3.93 21.06 -10.37
C THR A 759 5.24 21.07 -11.17
N PRO A 760 6.37 21.54 -10.60
CA PRO A 760 7.61 21.71 -11.35
C PRO A 760 8.05 20.45 -12.07
N ARG A 761 7.95 19.26 -11.45
CA ARG A 761 8.30 18.00 -12.12
C ARG A 761 7.46 17.66 -13.33
N ILE A 762 6.15 17.94 -13.28
CA ILE A 762 5.25 17.73 -14.42
C ILE A 762 5.57 18.70 -15.54
N VAL A 763 5.73 19.99 -15.21
CA VAL A 763 6.07 21.05 -16.18
C VAL A 763 7.42 20.76 -16.84
N ASN A 764 8.42 20.38 -16.06
CA ASN A 764 9.75 20.07 -16.57
C ASN A 764 9.79 18.79 -17.39
N MET A 765 8.99 17.77 -17.04
CA MET A 765 8.84 16.57 -17.85
C MET A 765 8.18 16.88 -19.21
N ILE A 766 7.11 17.69 -19.21
CA ILE A 766 6.48 18.18 -20.44
C ILE A 766 7.51 18.90 -21.33
N ASN A 767 8.28 19.81 -20.75
CA ASN A 767 9.31 20.56 -21.46
C ASN A 767 10.40 19.66 -22.02
N ALA A 768 10.87 18.69 -21.24
CA ALA A 768 11.89 17.74 -21.65
C ALA A 768 11.42 16.89 -22.83
N ILE A 769 10.24 16.28 -22.73
CA ILE A 769 9.67 15.43 -23.79
C ILE A 769 9.42 16.24 -25.05
N ARG A 770 8.89 17.46 -24.93
CA ARG A 770 8.70 18.38 -26.07
C ARG A 770 10.02 18.66 -26.79
N GLN A 771 11.07 19.03 -26.05
CA GLN A 771 12.40 19.31 -26.61
C GLN A 771 12.99 18.10 -27.35
N ILE A 772 12.78 16.90 -26.82
CA ILE A 772 13.21 15.66 -27.48
C ILE A 772 12.43 15.49 -28.79
N CYS A 773 11.10 15.53 -28.76
CA CYS A 773 10.27 15.34 -29.95
C CYS A 773 10.56 16.36 -31.05
N ASP A 774 10.67 17.65 -30.68
CA ASP A 774 10.94 18.75 -31.62
C ASP A 774 12.34 18.65 -32.26
N SER A 775 13.24 17.83 -31.70
CA SER A 775 14.58 17.58 -32.27
C SER A 775 14.58 16.61 -33.46
N TYR A 776 13.52 15.82 -33.65
CA TYR A 776 13.50 14.69 -34.62
C TYR A 776 12.39 14.78 -35.68
N GLY A 777 11.49 15.76 -35.59
CA GLY A 777 10.45 16.03 -36.59
C GLY A 777 9.20 15.15 -36.47
N ASP A 778 8.25 15.35 -37.39
CA ASP A 778 6.87 14.86 -37.27
C ASP A 778 6.70 13.33 -37.36
N ASP A 779 7.71 12.60 -37.87
CA ASP A 779 7.70 11.13 -37.94
C ASP A 779 8.26 10.48 -36.67
N PHE A 780 8.77 11.26 -35.71
CA PHE A 780 9.25 10.75 -34.43
C PHE A 780 8.10 10.19 -33.59
N ILE A 781 8.26 8.98 -33.06
CA ILE A 781 7.22 8.33 -32.28
C ILE A 781 7.29 8.79 -30.82
N LEU A 782 6.16 9.26 -30.30
CA LEU A 782 5.94 9.46 -28.87
C LEU A 782 4.78 8.56 -28.44
N SER A 783 5.09 7.53 -27.65
CA SER A 783 4.08 6.69 -27.01
C SER A 783 4.09 6.80 -25.49
N TRP A 784 2.97 6.42 -24.88
CA TRP A 784 2.75 6.50 -23.44
C TRP A 784 2.16 5.18 -22.93
N ALA A 785 2.72 4.63 -21.86
CA ALA A 785 2.23 3.40 -21.24
C ALA A 785 1.95 3.56 -19.74
N PRO A 786 1.17 4.55 -19.29
CA PRO A 786 0.81 4.65 -17.88
C PRO A 786 -0.06 3.48 -17.44
N GLU A 787 0.06 3.07 -16.19
CA GLU A 787 -0.99 2.30 -15.51
C GLU A 787 -2.29 3.12 -15.39
N THR A 788 -3.43 2.44 -15.24
CA THR A 788 -4.72 3.13 -15.04
C THR A 788 -4.71 4.03 -13.81
N PHE A 789 -3.88 3.72 -12.80
CA PHE A 789 -3.66 4.55 -11.61
C PHE A 789 -3.17 5.96 -11.95
N TYR A 790 -2.28 6.09 -12.93
CA TYR A 790 -1.72 7.39 -13.35
C TYR A 790 -2.57 8.08 -14.44
N MET A 791 -3.61 7.41 -14.95
CA MET A 791 -4.53 7.93 -15.97
C MET A 791 -6.01 7.90 -15.51
N GLN A 792 -6.73 6.81 -15.77
CA GLN A 792 -8.19 6.74 -15.58
C GLN A 792 -8.62 6.89 -14.11
N LEU A 793 -7.77 6.53 -13.13
CA LEU A 793 -8.08 6.78 -11.72
C LEU A 793 -8.29 8.27 -11.43
N GLY A 794 -7.67 9.17 -12.22
CA GLY A 794 -7.92 10.60 -12.20
C GLY A 794 -9.40 10.98 -12.37
N HIS A 795 -10.21 10.11 -12.96
CA HIS A 795 -11.66 10.27 -13.03
C HIS A 795 -12.30 10.33 -11.64
N THR A 796 -11.87 9.48 -10.71
CA THR A 796 -12.42 9.43 -9.35
C THR A 796 -11.56 10.19 -8.36
N TYR A 797 -10.23 10.07 -8.47
CA TYR A 797 -9.24 10.64 -7.57
C TYR A 797 -8.10 11.28 -8.36
N TYR A 798 -8.04 12.61 -8.34
CA TYR A 798 -6.98 13.35 -9.01
C TYR A 798 -6.10 14.08 -8.01
N GLY A 799 -4.82 13.70 -7.95
CA GLY A 799 -3.86 14.22 -6.96
C GLY A 799 -3.65 15.73 -7.03
N GLY A 800 -3.81 16.34 -8.22
CA GLY A 800 -3.72 17.79 -8.37
C GLY A 800 -4.87 18.57 -7.71
N ILE A 801 -6.04 17.95 -7.50
CA ILE A 801 -7.21 18.57 -6.87
C ILE A 801 -7.30 18.23 -5.38
N ASN A 802 -7.00 16.98 -5.01
CA ASN A 802 -7.28 16.48 -3.67
C ASN A 802 -5.98 16.27 -2.86
N GLY A 803 -5.80 17.05 -1.80
CA GLY A 803 -4.63 16.98 -0.92
C GLY A 803 -4.50 15.68 -0.12
N TYR A 804 -5.56 14.88 -0.04
CA TYR A 804 -5.65 13.66 0.78
C TYR A 804 -5.61 12.36 -0.04
N VAL A 805 -5.57 12.45 -1.37
CA VAL A 805 -5.35 11.27 -2.22
C VAL A 805 -3.89 11.20 -2.64
N ASP A 806 -3.48 10.04 -3.12
CA ASP A 806 -2.12 9.86 -3.62
C ASP A 806 -1.79 10.90 -4.70
N SER A 807 -0.70 11.62 -4.50
CA SER A 807 -0.29 12.74 -5.36
C SER A 807 0.02 12.32 -6.80
N ARG A 808 0.22 11.02 -7.04
CA ARG A 808 0.51 10.45 -8.35
C ARG A 808 -0.76 10.13 -9.15
N ALA A 809 -1.92 10.03 -8.50
CA ALA A 809 -3.17 9.63 -9.15
C ALA A 809 -3.56 10.63 -10.26
N GLY A 810 -3.60 10.15 -11.51
CA GLY A 810 -3.83 10.99 -12.69
C GLY A 810 -2.62 11.80 -13.18
N GLY A 811 -1.39 11.53 -12.71
CA GLY A 811 -0.18 12.31 -13.04
C GLY A 811 0.18 12.39 -14.53
N TYR A 812 -0.30 11.48 -15.37
CA TYR A 812 -0.08 11.53 -16.83
C TYR A 812 -1.03 12.46 -17.58
N ILE A 813 -2.20 12.75 -17.01
CA ILE A 813 -3.23 13.58 -17.64
C ILE A 813 -2.67 14.94 -18.11
N PRO A 814 -1.97 15.74 -17.28
CA PRO A 814 -1.40 17.01 -17.74
C PRO A 814 -0.32 16.82 -18.82
N MET A 815 0.47 15.75 -18.74
CA MET A 815 1.55 15.50 -19.70
C MET A 815 1.02 15.13 -21.08
N ILE A 816 0.10 14.15 -21.14
CA ILE A 816 -0.54 13.72 -22.39
C ILE A 816 -1.36 14.87 -22.97
N HIS A 817 -2.06 15.65 -22.15
CA HIS A 817 -2.80 16.80 -22.63
C HIS A 817 -1.88 17.84 -23.28
N ALA A 818 -0.81 18.22 -22.58
CA ALA A 818 0.13 19.23 -23.04
C ALA A 818 0.92 18.81 -24.28
N LEU A 819 1.11 17.51 -24.50
CA LEU A 819 1.89 16.93 -25.61
C LEU A 819 1.01 16.20 -26.64
N ARG A 820 -0.30 16.47 -26.64
CA ARG A 820 -1.26 15.80 -27.53
C ARG A 820 -0.96 15.99 -29.02
N ASP A 821 -0.29 17.09 -29.37
CA ASP A 821 0.15 17.44 -30.72
C ASP A 821 1.40 16.68 -31.17
N ARG A 822 2.11 16.02 -30.24
CA ARG A 822 3.24 15.12 -30.52
C ARG A 822 2.92 13.66 -30.27
N THR A 823 1.91 13.38 -29.44
CA THR A 823 1.52 12.03 -29.04
C THR A 823 1.09 11.21 -30.26
N THR A 824 1.83 10.14 -30.53
CA THR A 824 1.50 9.19 -31.60
C THR A 824 0.40 8.24 -31.15
N TYR A 825 0.52 7.65 -29.96
CA TYR A 825 -0.53 6.86 -29.33
C TYR A 825 -0.30 6.68 -27.81
N VAL A 826 -1.38 6.36 -27.10
CA VAL A 826 -1.44 6.02 -25.69
C VAL A 826 -1.90 4.57 -25.56
N GLN A 827 -1.15 3.79 -24.79
CA GLN A 827 -1.32 2.36 -24.58
C GLN A 827 -1.35 2.08 -23.07
N VAL A 828 -2.39 2.58 -22.38
CA VAL A 828 -2.54 2.43 -20.93
C VAL A 828 -2.47 0.96 -20.54
N GLN A 829 -1.68 0.61 -19.54
CA GLN A 829 -1.55 -0.76 -19.04
C GLN A 829 -2.84 -1.23 -18.38
N LEU A 830 -3.65 -2.02 -19.08
CA LEU A 830 -4.93 -2.54 -18.58
C LEU A 830 -4.73 -3.87 -17.84
N TYR A 831 -3.82 -3.87 -16.86
CA TYR A 831 -3.42 -5.02 -16.05
C TYR A 831 -2.71 -4.57 -14.77
N ASN A 832 -2.48 -5.49 -13.82
CA ASN A 832 -1.90 -5.18 -12.50
C ASN A 832 -2.60 -4.02 -11.78
N SER A 833 -3.90 -3.88 -12.05
CA SER A 833 -4.64 -2.67 -11.75
C SER A 833 -5.76 -2.98 -10.77
N ALA A 834 -5.94 -2.08 -9.80
CA ALA A 834 -7.15 -2.06 -8.98
C ALA A 834 -8.38 -1.72 -9.83
N ALA A 835 -9.58 -1.93 -9.28
CA ALA A 835 -10.79 -1.54 -9.99
C ALA A 835 -10.82 -0.03 -10.24
N VAL A 836 -11.17 0.39 -11.45
CA VAL A 836 -11.30 1.81 -11.85
C VAL A 836 -12.74 2.09 -12.25
N GLN A 837 -13.24 3.26 -11.87
CA GLN A 837 -14.58 3.68 -12.24
C GLN A 837 -14.61 4.18 -13.69
N GLY A 838 -15.51 3.63 -14.49
CA GLY A 838 -15.80 4.09 -15.85
C GLY A 838 -16.63 5.38 -15.87
N ASN A 839 -16.77 5.96 -17.06
CA ASN A 839 -17.65 7.11 -17.33
C ASN A 839 -19.12 6.78 -17.04
N ASP A 840 -19.50 5.51 -17.08
CA ASP A 840 -20.82 5.02 -16.71
C ASP A 840 -21.05 4.90 -15.19
N GLY A 841 -20.05 5.25 -14.39
CA GLY A 841 -20.08 5.20 -12.93
C GLY A 841 -19.89 3.79 -12.34
N LYS A 842 -19.73 2.74 -13.16
CA LYS A 842 -19.45 1.38 -12.69
C LYS A 842 -17.96 1.16 -12.47
N TRP A 843 -17.65 0.21 -11.59
CA TRP A 843 -16.27 -0.21 -11.31
C TRP A 843 -15.88 -1.39 -12.19
N TYR A 844 -14.73 -1.29 -12.84
CA TYR A 844 -14.19 -2.31 -13.74
C TYR A 844 -12.86 -2.83 -13.20
N SER A 845 -12.79 -4.14 -13.01
CA SER A 845 -11.53 -4.87 -12.80
C SER A 845 -10.99 -5.34 -14.15
N MET A 846 -9.68 -5.21 -14.36
CA MET A 846 -9.08 -5.61 -15.62
C MET A 846 -9.08 -7.12 -15.80
N GLY A 847 -9.31 -7.60 -17.02
CA GLY A 847 -9.28 -9.04 -17.36
C GLY A 847 -10.49 -9.54 -18.14
N ASP A 848 -11.34 -8.66 -18.66
CA ASP A 848 -12.45 -9.03 -19.52
C ASP A 848 -12.70 -8.02 -20.65
N GLU A 849 -13.52 -8.39 -21.63
CA GLU A 849 -13.83 -7.53 -22.77
C GLU A 849 -14.52 -6.21 -22.38
N PRO A 850 -15.54 -6.19 -21.48
CA PRO A 850 -16.17 -4.94 -21.06
C PRO A 850 -15.22 -3.93 -20.41
N SER A 851 -14.31 -4.38 -19.55
CA SER A 851 -13.31 -3.51 -18.93
C SER A 851 -12.36 -2.90 -19.95
N LEU A 852 -11.89 -3.68 -20.93
CA LEU A 852 -11.04 -3.16 -22.02
C LEU A 852 -11.77 -2.10 -22.86
N VAL A 853 -13.05 -2.33 -23.16
CA VAL A 853 -13.86 -1.37 -23.90
C VAL A 853 -13.97 -0.08 -23.10
N GLU A 854 -14.49 -0.13 -21.86
CA GLU A 854 -14.72 1.08 -21.05
C GLU A 854 -13.44 1.90 -20.85
N MET A 855 -12.32 1.27 -20.49
CA MET A 855 -11.07 1.99 -20.24
C MET A 855 -10.52 2.69 -21.49
N CYS A 856 -10.77 2.14 -22.68
CA CYS A 856 -10.45 2.79 -23.95
C CYS A 856 -11.47 3.87 -24.31
N GLU A 857 -12.77 3.66 -24.06
CA GLU A 857 -13.80 4.68 -24.28
C GLU A 857 -13.53 5.93 -23.46
N MET A 858 -13.11 5.80 -22.19
CA MET A 858 -12.68 6.94 -21.37
C MET A 858 -11.58 7.77 -22.06
N LEU A 859 -10.61 7.12 -22.70
CA LEU A 859 -9.54 7.84 -23.41
C LEU A 859 -10.04 8.53 -24.67
N ILE A 860 -11.04 7.98 -25.37
CA ILE A 860 -11.53 8.49 -26.66
C ILE A 860 -12.62 9.55 -26.47
N ASP A 861 -13.54 9.33 -25.53
CA ASP A 861 -14.63 10.27 -25.21
C ASP A 861 -14.15 11.40 -24.31
N GLY A 862 -13.12 11.14 -23.50
CA GLY A 862 -12.71 12.01 -22.41
C GLY A 862 -13.52 11.74 -21.13
N PHE A 863 -13.09 12.36 -20.03
CA PHE A 863 -13.71 12.17 -18.73
C PHE A 863 -13.47 13.39 -17.83
N TYR A 864 -14.35 13.58 -16.85
CA TYR A 864 -14.15 14.60 -15.82
C TYR A 864 -13.20 14.12 -14.74
N LEU A 865 -12.39 15.01 -14.18
CA LEU A 865 -11.51 14.68 -13.07
C LEU A 865 -12.22 14.74 -11.73
N ASN A 866 -11.81 13.86 -10.82
CA ASN A 866 -12.18 13.85 -9.40
C ASN A 866 -13.71 13.83 -9.14
N GLY A 867 -14.47 13.12 -9.97
CA GLY A 867 -15.94 12.99 -9.92
C GLY A 867 -16.69 14.31 -10.11
N GLY A 868 -15.98 15.39 -10.43
CA GLY A 868 -16.54 16.74 -10.58
C GLY A 868 -17.03 17.02 -11.99
N ASN A 869 -17.46 18.24 -12.24
CA ASN A 869 -17.83 18.73 -13.58
C ASN A 869 -16.96 19.92 -14.04
N GLN A 870 -15.87 20.19 -13.33
CA GLN A 870 -15.05 21.40 -13.51
C GLN A 870 -13.90 21.19 -14.50
N TYR A 871 -13.16 20.09 -14.37
CA TYR A 871 -11.99 19.80 -15.19
C TYR A 871 -12.28 18.60 -16.09
N PHE A 872 -12.52 18.85 -17.37
CA PHE A 872 -12.81 17.81 -18.35
C PHE A 872 -11.57 17.52 -19.18
N PHE A 873 -11.00 16.32 -19.07
CA PHE A 873 -9.95 15.86 -19.96
C PHE A 873 -10.55 15.54 -21.34
N PRO A 874 -10.18 16.29 -22.40
CA PRO A 874 -10.73 16.04 -23.72
C PRO A 874 -10.17 14.74 -24.29
N GLY A 875 -11.06 13.93 -24.86
CA GLY A 875 -10.70 12.66 -25.48
C GLY A 875 -9.62 12.77 -26.57
N LEU A 876 -8.90 11.66 -26.73
CA LEU A 876 -7.91 11.41 -27.76
C LEU A 876 -8.60 10.95 -29.04
N ARG A 877 -7.90 11.07 -30.18
CA ARG A 877 -8.38 10.46 -31.41
C ARG A 877 -8.30 8.93 -31.27
N ALA A 878 -9.21 8.21 -31.92
CA ALA A 878 -9.18 6.74 -31.94
C ALA A 878 -7.83 6.18 -32.45
N ASP A 879 -7.21 6.87 -33.40
CA ASP A 879 -5.88 6.52 -33.93
C ASP A 879 -4.70 6.78 -32.97
N GLN A 880 -4.97 7.40 -31.82
CA GLN A 880 -4.05 7.58 -30.71
C GLN A 880 -4.32 6.59 -29.56
N VAL A 881 -5.26 5.64 -29.67
CA VAL A 881 -5.57 4.70 -28.59
C VAL A 881 -5.27 3.26 -29.00
N VAL A 882 -4.43 2.59 -28.19
CA VAL A 882 -4.00 1.20 -28.34
C VAL A 882 -4.47 0.41 -27.11
N ILE A 883 -5.04 -0.78 -27.31
CA ILE A 883 -5.46 -1.65 -26.20
C ILE A 883 -4.24 -2.43 -25.70
N ALA A 884 -3.83 -2.25 -24.45
CA ALA A 884 -2.65 -2.91 -23.89
C ALA A 884 -3.03 -3.97 -22.86
N VAL A 885 -2.61 -5.22 -23.09
CA VAL A 885 -2.90 -6.36 -22.21
C VAL A 885 -1.68 -7.26 -22.05
N PRO A 886 -1.58 -8.07 -20.98
CA PRO A 886 -0.54 -9.08 -20.85
C PRO A 886 -0.75 -10.18 -21.90
N CYS A 887 0.32 -10.63 -22.55
CA CYS A 887 0.21 -11.68 -23.56
C CYS A 887 -0.04 -13.05 -22.93
N SER A 888 0.37 -13.23 -21.68
CA SER A 888 0.43 -14.52 -21.00
C SER A 888 0.30 -14.36 -19.47
N GLN A 889 0.13 -15.46 -18.75
CA GLN A 889 -0.02 -15.43 -17.29
C GLN A 889 1.26 -14.99 -16.58
N GLY A 890 2.43 -15.31 -17.14
CA GLY A 890 3.71 -14.87 -16.57
C GLY A 890 3.99 -13.38 -16.77
N ALA A 891 3.30 -12.74 -17.72
CA ALA A 891 3.54 -11.34 -18.05
C ALA A 891 2.96 -10.35 -17.02
N ALA A 892 1.93 -10.72 -16.26
CA ALA A 892 1.32 -9.85 -15.25
C ALA A 892 0.61 -10.67 -14.16
N GLY A 893 0.44 -10.10 -12.97
CA GLY A 893 -0.28 -10.74 -11.87
C GLY A 893 -1.80 -10.73 -12.03
N SER A 894 -2.35 -9.89 -12.91
CA SER A 894 -3.78 -9.83 -13.24
C SER A 894 -4.01 -9.18 -14.61
N GLY A 895 -5.25 -9.20 -15.12
CA GLY A 895 -5.64 -8.47 -16.35
C GLY A 895 -5.40 -9.19 -17.67
N GLN A 896 -4.94 -10.45 -17.65
CA GLN A 896 -4.81 -11.25 -18.87
C GLN A 896 -6.19 -11.54 -19.48
N VAL A 897 -6.29 -11.38 -20.81
CA VAL A 897 -7.47 -11.77 -21.59
C VAL A 897 -7.07 -12.75 -22.70
N SER A 898 -8.04 -13.54 -23.18
CA SER A 898 -7.83 -14.33 -24.39
C SER A 898 -7.73 -13.44 -25.64
N ASN A 899 -7.06 -13.92 -26.70
CA ASN A 899 -7.06 -13.24 -28.00
C ASN A 899 -8.49 -13.00 -28.52
N THR A 900 -9.44 -13.91 -28.24
CA THR A 900 -10.83 -13.75 -28.67
C THR A 900 -11.50 -12.57 -28.00
N GLN A 901 -11.31 -12.40 -26.69
CA GLN A 901 -11.82 -11.25 -25.93
C GLN A 901 -11.14 -9.95 -26.35
N LEU A 902 -9.82 -9.95 -26.53
CA LEU A 902 -9.07 -8.77 -27.01
C LEU A 902 -9.58 -8.31 -28.38
N GLN A 903 -9.77 -9.26 -29.30
CA GLN A 903 -10.32 -8.99 -30.63
C GLN A 903 -11.80 -8.59 -30.58
N GLY A 904 -12.56 -9.08 -29.59
CA GLY A 904 -13.93 -8.66 -29.30
C GLY A 904 -13.98 -7.20 -28.89
N ALA A 905 -13.17 -6.82 -27.89
CA ALA A 905 -13.02 -5.43 -27.45
C ALA A 905 -12.62 -4.52 -28.61
N PHE A 906 -11.66 -4.95 -29.44
CA PHE A 906 -11.27 -4.20 -30.63
C PHE A 906 -12.42 -4.02 -31.62
N ARG A 907 -13.20 -5.07 -31.91
CA ARG A 907 -14.37 -4.96 -32.81
C ARG A 907 -15.38 -3.96 -32.28
N THR A 908 -15.67 -4.01 -30.99
CA THR A 908 -16.60 -3.10 -30.31
C THR A 908 -16.12 -1.66 -30.42
N LEU A 909 -14.85 -1.40 -30.09
CA LEU A 909 -14.25 -0.08 -30.15
C LEU A 909 -14.13 0.43 -31.58
N GLU A 910 -13.66 -0.38 -32.54
CA GLU A 910 -13.51 0.02 -33.94
C GLU A 910 -14.85 0.29 -34.63
N ALA A 911 -15.91 -0.44 -34.25
CA ALA A 911 -17.26 -0.19 -34.76
C ALA A 911 -17.83 1.15 -34.27
N LYS A 912 -17.51 1.55 -33.04
CA LYS A 912 -17.98 2.81 -32.43
C LYS A 912 -17.06 3.99 -32.79
N TYR A 913 -15.75 3.75 -32.85
CA TYR A 913 -14.68 4.72 -33.10
C TYR A 913 -13.74 4.21 -34.21
N PRO A 914 -14.13 4.33 -35.48
CA PRO A 914 -13.30 3.88 -36.58
C PRO A 914 -11.92 4.54 -36.57
N GLY A 915 -10.86 3.73 -36.58
CA GLY A 915 -9.49 4.25 -36.55
C GLY A 915 -8.64 3.74 -35.39
N MET A 916 -9.15 2.83 -34.54
CA MET A 916 -8.42 2.28 -33.39
C MET A 916 -7.01 1.82 -33.77
N ARG A 917 -6.01 2.16 -32.94
CA ARG A 917 -4.61 2.06 -33.36
C ARG A 917 -4.06 0.65 -33.34
N GLY A 918 -4.55 -0.24 -32.47
CA GLY A 918 -4.14 -1.65 -32.44
C GLY A 918 -3.93 -2.17 -31.03
N PHE A 919 -2.93 -3.03 -30.85
CA PHE A 919 -2.64 -3.72 -29.59
C PHE A 919 -1.23 -3.46 -29.09
N MET A 920 -1.07 -3.44 -27.77
CA MET A 920 0.20 -3.50 -27.07
C MET A 920 0.24 -4.71 -26.14
N THR A 921 1.43 -5.26 -25.92
CA THR A 921 1.63 -6.20 -24.82
C THR A 921 2.96 -6.06 -24.10
N TRP A 922 2.90 -6.30 -22.79
CA TRP A 922 4.01 -6.89 -22.05
C TRP A 922 3.90 -8.42 -22.18
N SER A 923 4.84 -9.13 -22.80
CA SER A 923 5.96 -8.62 -23.61
C SER A 923 6.27 -9.57 -24.78
N ILE A 924 7.11 -9.15 -25.71
CA ILE A 924 7.61 -9.98 -26.83
C ILE A 924 8.30 -11.23 -26.28
N ASN A 925 9.11 -11.08 -25.22
CA ASN A 925 9.82 -12.17 -24.59
C ASN A 925 8.87 -13.16 -23.91
N TRP A 926 7.85 -12.65 -23.21
CA TRP A 926 6.82 -13.50 -22.59
C TRP A 926 5.97 -14.25 -23.63
N ASP A 927 5.63 -13.59 -24.74
CA ASP A 927 4.88 -14.24 -25.84
C ASP A 927 5.70 -15.35 -26.48
N ALA A 928 7.00 -15.14 -26.70
CA ALA A 928 7.88 -16.19 -27.19
C ALA A 928 7.98 -17.37 -26.21
N LEU A 929 8.14 -17.09 -24.91
CA LEU A 929 8.32 -18.12 -23.87
C LEU A 929 7.05 -18.95 -23.62
N GLN A 930 5.92 -18.30 -23.35
CA GLN A 930 4.71 -18.98 -22.86
C GLN A 930 3.72 -19.32 -23.97
N ASN A 931 3.76 -18.56 -25.08
CA ASN A 931 2.78 -18.68 -26.15
C ASN A 931 3.38 -19.07 -27.50
N ASN A 932 4.71 -19.26 -27.58
CA ASN A 932 5.43 -19.50 -28.84
C ASN A 932 5.07 -18.48 -29.94
N ASN A 933 5.06 -17.19 -29.57
CA ASN A 933 4.69 -16.04 -30.41
C ASN A 933 3.23 -16.05 -30.91
N SER A 934 2.34 -16.85 -30.32
CA SER A 934 0.97 -16.97 -30.83
C SER A 934 0.10 -15.75 -30.53
N PHE A 935 0.37 -14.98 -29.45
CA PHE A 935 -0.33 -13.71 -29.22
C PHE A 935 -0.02 -12.72 -30.34
N GLY A 936 1.26 -12.50 -30.63
CA GLY A 936 1.72 -11.60 -31.69
C GLY A 936 1.15 -11.99 -33.05
N ARG A 937 1.32 -13.27 -33.45
CA ARG A 937 0.88 -13.76 -34.76
C ARG A 937 -0.63 -13.71 -34.97
N GLN A 938 -1.42 -14.18 -33.99
CA GLN A 938 -2.88 -14.23 -34.15
C GLN A 938 -3.50 -12.84 -34.16
N ASN A 939 -3.08 -11.98 -33.24
CA ASN A 939 -3.60 -10.61 -33.18
C ASN A 939 -3.10 -9.77 -34.35
N ARG A 940 -1.90 -10.05 -34.87
CA ARG A 940 -1.48 -9.41 -36.13
C ARG A 940 -2.35 -9.84 -37.30
N ALA A 941 -2.58 -11.14 -37.46
CA ALA A 941 -3.43 -11.67 -38.51
C ALA A 941 -4.87 -11.14 -38.43
N PHE A 942 -5.41 -10.97 -37.21
CA PHE A 942 -6.69 -10.32 -36.99
C PHE A 942 -6.68 -8.86 -37.47
N LEU A 943 -5.68 -8.07 -37.04
CA LEU A 943 -5.58 -6.65 -37.38
C LEU A 943 -5.32 -6.40 -38.87
N ASN A 944 -4.78 -7.35 -39.63
CA ASN A 944 -4.64 -7.24 -41.10
C ASN A 944 -5.99 -7.15 -41.85
N ASN A 945 -7.11 -7.43 -41.18
CA ASN A 945 -8.46 -7.29 -41.75
C ASN A 945 -9.05 -5.87 -41.59
N TYR A 946 -8.30 -4.93 -41.00
CA TYR A 946 -8.66 -3.53 -40.74
C TYR A 946 -7.61 -2.58 -41.30
#